data_AF-A0A928HDQ2-F1
#
_entry.id   AF-A0A928HDQ2-F1
#
_cell.length_a   1.000
_cell.length_b   1.000
_cell.length_c   1.000
_cell.angle_alpha   90.00
_cell.angle_beta   90.00
_cell.angle_gamma   90.00
#
_symmetry.space_group_name_H-M   'P 1'
#
loop_
_entity.id
_entity.type
_entity.pdbx_description
1 polymer ?
#
loop_
_entity_poly.entity_id
_entity_poly.type
_entity_poly.pdbx_seq_one_letter_code
_entity_poly.pdbx_strand_id
1 'polypeptide(L)'
;MMRVGEYARMRGVKVIVVTGGIASGKSTVVEMLQEMGGAGVELFDCDAAVAELQQSGKLSRDLVTAFGAEALCDNGSVNKDYLRGIVQNDPEGRDKLNNLIHPKLAQMCLDAQAEARRRGDVHTFLVDIPLYFESPVEFGADIVCVVAVTPETQIARMASRDGFDRPQAEAMLAAQMPTQEKIDRAGLVFWNEGSPGQLRSQVELFYNTELAAEAKAMHARSVVIDLNELRALPLNELQRIATTTARRGTDTLPRPQLVAELARTYLAEGSQVVLSGVLEFGKDNMVFLRDAARSFRPGDDDPRLTQDLIRKHELRPGNVVKVKLRPAQGKNERNLTVGEVLEIEGTPVAEYTQPKPFDKLTPLIPTERLILENPDIKSPAMRVLDLITPLGMGQRALVVAPPRGGKTVLLKTMAKSLRANYPKADLLVLLLDERPEEVTDFEDTVDVPVYASTFDEPSRRHAQLSDLLLERARRLVEQGHDVIIMLDSLTRLARGYNANQSGGRTMSGGLGSNALEKPRKFFGAARKVEEGGSLTIIATCLIETESRMDEIIFEEFKGTGNMEIRLDRELSERRIYPAISIPQSGTRNDDRLYHPDELLRVLQVRRQLATLPGWEGLQTLLKNIEHTQNNLEILLKGLTISTR
;
A
#
# COMPACT_ATOMS: atom_id res chain seq x y z
N MET A 1 41.25 -1.54 0.42
CA MET A 1 41.62 -0.11 0.27
C MET A 1 41.51 0.21 -1.22
N MET A 2 40.41 0.86 -1.63
CA MET A 2 40.20 1.26 -3.03
C MET A 2 41.11 2.43 -3.38
N ARG A 3 41.54 2.54 -4.64
CA ARG A 3 42.43 3.64 -5.08
C ARG A 3 41.61 4.93 -5.21
N VAL A 4 42.21 6.08 -4.90
CA VAL A 4 41.58 7.42 -4.96
C VAL A 4 40.88 7.69 -6.31
N GLY A 5 41.37 7.11 -7.41
CA GLY A 5 40.73 7.20 -8.73
C GLY A 5 39.46 6.36 -8.97
N GLU A 6 39.11 5.41 -8.09
CA GLU A 6 37.86 4.63 -8.18
C GLU A 6 36.66 5.39 -7.59
N TYR A 7 36.88 6.29 -6.63
CA TYR A 7 35.83 7.15 -6.07
C TYR A 7 35.25 8.14 -7.09
N ALA A 8 36.06 8.61 -8.04
CA ALA A 8 35.68 9.57 -9.05
C ALA A 8 34.77 9.02 -10.18
N ARG A 9 34.41 7.73 -10.18
CA ARG A 9 33.63 7.09 -11.26
C ARG A 9 32.24 6.58 -10.86
N MET A 10 31.83 6.73 -9.61
CA MET A 10 30.45 6.44 -9.18
C MET A 10 29.60 7.71 -9.28
N ARG A 11 28.85 7.86 -10.37
CA ARG A 11 27.92 8.98 -10.59
C ARG A 11 26.79 8.95 -9.54
N GLY A 12 26.54 10.07 -8.85
CA GLY A 12 25.36 10.24 -8.00
C GLY A 12 25.36 11.45 -7.05
N VAL A 13 26.52 11.84 -6.52
CA VAL A 13 26.67 12.96 -5.56
C VAL A 13 27.74 13.92 -6.06
N LYS A 14 27.41 15.22 -6.16
CA LYS A 14 28.34 16.28 -6.57
C LYS A 14 29.08 16.84 -5.36
N VAL A 15 30.41 16.78 -5.38
CA VAL A 15 31.29 17.21 -4.29
C VAL A 15 31.78 18.63 -4.54
N ILE A 16 31.49 19.53 -3.61
CA ILE A 16 31.88 20.94 -3.71
C ILE A 16 32.79 21.28 -2.54
N VAL A 17 34.00 21.74 -2.85
CA VAL A 17 34.88 22.32 -1.84
C VAL A 17 34.58 23.81 -1.73
N VAL A 18 34.33 24.30 -0.52
CA VAL A 18 34.28 25.74 -0.22
C VAL A 18 35.52 26.10 0.59
N THR A 19 36.35 26.98 0.03
CA THR A 19 37.57 27.46 0.65
C THR A 19 37.63 28.99 0.64
N GLY A 20 38.52 29.58 1.43
CA GLY A 20 38.68 31.02 1.51
C GLY A 20 39.74 31.42 2.54
N GLY A 21 40.28 32.63 2.39
CA GLY A 21 41.18 33.20 3.38
C GLY A 21 40.47 33.47 4.72
N ILE A 22 41.26 33.75 5.77
CA ILE A 22 40.71 34.15 7.07
C ILE A 22 39.77 35.35 6.87
N ALA A 23 38.64 35.32 7.57
CA ALA A 23 37.61 36.37 7.53
C ALA A 23 36.98 36.64 6.14
N SER A 24 37.09 35.71 5.18
CA SER A 24 36.49 35.88 3.85
C SER A 24 34.97 35.67 3.78
N GLY A 25 34.37 35.06 4.81
CA GLY A 25 32.92 34.76 4.86
C GLY A 25 32.52 33.39 4.32
N LYS A 26 33.45 32.43 4.33
CA LYS A 26 33.25 31.03 3.96
C LYS A 26 32.03 30.38 4.64
N SER A 27 31.92 30.49 5.97
CA SER A 27 30.81 29.90 6.73
C SER A 27 29.45 30.43 6.28
N THR A 28 29.37 31.72 5.93
CA THR A 28 28.15 32.33 5.40
C THR A 28 27.72 31.72 4.06
N VAL A 29 28.67 31.41 3.17
CA VAL A 29 28.37 30.74 1.89
C VAL A 29 27.93 29.29 2.13
N VAL A 30 28.56 28.57 3.05
CA VAL A 30 28.17 27.20 3.42
C VAL A 30 26.75 27.17 3.97
N GLU A 31 26.42 28.07 4.90
CA GLU A 31 25.06 28.21 5.46
C GLU A 31 24.02 28.48 4.37
N MET A 32 24.31 29.40 3.43
CA MET A 32 23.42 29.70 2.31
C MET A 32 23.19 28.48 1.40
N LEU A 33 24.23 27.69 1.12
CA LEU A 33 24.12 26.48 0.29
C LEU A 33 23.32 25.37 1.01
N GLN A 34 23.51 25.21 2.32
CA GLN A 34 22.72 24.28 3.14
C GLN A 34 21.25 24.71 3.21
N GLU A 35 20.97 26.01 3.37
CA GLU A 35 19.61 26.56 3.38
C GLU A 35 18.90 26.26 2.05
N MET A 36 19.57 26.46 0.91
CA MET A 36 18.99 26.27 -0.42
C MET A 36 18.75 24.79 -0.78
N GLY A 37 19.60 23.88 -0.31
CA GLY A 37 19.48 22.45 -0.64
C GLY A 37 18.91 21.56 0.46
N GLY A 38 18.64 22.10 1.65
CA GLY A 38 17.95 21.40 2.74
C GLY A 38 18.62 20.07 3.10
N ALA A 39 17.82 19.02 3.30
CA ALA A 39 18.30 17.70 3.70
C ALA A 39 19.15 16.98 2.62
N GLY A 40 19.16 17.46 1.37
CA GLY A 40 19.94 16.88 0.28
C GLY A 40 21.39 17.37 0.20
N VAL A 41 21.78 18.32 1.07
CA VAL A 41 23.13 18.89 1.17
C VAL A 41 23.78 18.46 2.49
N GLU A 42 24.86 17.70 2.39
CA GLU A 42 25.64 17.26 3.56
C GLU A 42 26.93 18.05 3.67
N LEU A 43 27.30 18.45 4.89
CA LEU A 43 28.51 19.22 5.17
C LEU A 43 29.56 18.35 5.87
N PHE A 44 30.76 18.32 5.31
CA PHE A 44 31.98 17.88 5.98
C PHE A 44 32.77 19.11 6.44
N ASP A 45 32.69 19.40 7.73
CA ASP A 45 33.45 20.46 8.39
C ASP A 45 34.85 19.95 8.76
N CYS A 46 35.88 20.46 8.07
CA CYS A 46 37.25 20.06 8.34
C CYS A 46 37.76 20.47 9.72
N ASP A 47 37.32 21.60 10.29
CA ASP A 47 37.75 22.04 11.61
C ASP A 47 37.19 21.10 12.69
N ALA A 48 35.93 20.69 12.54
CA ALA A 48 35.30 19.70 13.40
C ALA A 48 35.99 18.32 13.29
N ALA A 49 36.30 17.88 12.07
CA ALA A 49 37.00 16.61 11.85
C ALA A 49 38.44 16.62 12.40
N VAL A 50 39.15 17.74 12.33
CA VAL A 50 40.46 17.89 12.98
C VAL A 50 40.33 17.81 14.50
N ALA A 51 39.30 18.44 15.09
CA ALA A 51 39.05 18.33 16.52
C ALA A 51 38.78 16.88 16.95
N GLU A 52 38.02 16.11 16.16
CA GLU A 52 37.78 14.68 16.38
C GLU A 52 39.08 13.86 16.29
N LEU A 53 39.92 14.13 15.28
CA LEU A 53 41.23 13.46 15.13
C LEU A 53 42.15 13.72 16.33
N GLN A 54 42.14 14.93 16.86
CA GLN A 54 42.92 15.31 18.05
C GLN A 54 42.40 14.66 19.34
N GLN A 55 41.09 14.42 19.45
CA GLN A 55 40.47 13.80 20.62
C GLN A 55 40.53 12.27 20.59
N SER A 56 40.46 11.65 19.41
CA SER A 56 40.40 10.19 19.23
C SER A 56 41.73 9.47 19.48
N GLY A 57 42.83 10.20 19.72
CA GLY A 57 44.17 9.63 19.88
C GLY A 57 44.78 9.03 18.60
N LYS A 58 44.07 9.12 17.47
CA LYS A 58 44.52 8.62 16.15
C LYS A 58 45.76 9.34 15.63
N LEU A 59 46.09 10.50 16.17
CA LEU A 59 47.30 11.29 15.84
C LEU A 59 48.44 11.08 16.84
N SER A 60 48.20 10.43 17.99
CA SER A 60 49.13 10.47 19.12
C SER A 60 50.50 9.87 18.81
N ARG A 61 50.55 8.73 18.10
CA ARG A 61 51.83 8.09 17.72
C ARG A 61 52.64 8.94 16.73
N ASP A 62 51.97 9.53 15.76
CA ASP A 62 52.62 10.31 14.71
C ASP A 62 53.13 11.66 15.25
N LEU A 63 52.36 12.29 16.15
CA LEU A 63 52.75 13.52 16.84
C LEU A 63 53.96 13.31 17.76
N VAL A 64 54.00 12.22 18.54
CA VAL A 64 55.16 11.90 19.38
C VAL A 64 56.40 11.65 18.55
N THR A 65 56.24 10.99 17.40
CA THR A 65 57.36 10.71 16.48
C THR A 65 57.90 11.99 15.84
N ALA A 66 57.03 12.95 15.51
CA ALA A 66 57.41 14.18 14.82
C ALA A 66 57.85 15.33 15.73
N PHE A 67 57.25 15.45 16.93
CA PHE A 67 57.39 16.61 17.82
C PHE A 67 57.78 16.26 19.26
N GLY A 68 58.02 14.97 19.55
CA GLY A 68 58.39 14.49 20.88
C GLY A 68 57.20 14.23 21.80
N ALA A 69 57.48 13.66 22.98
CA ALA A 69 56.45 13.27 23.96
C ALA A 69 55.59 14.45 24.46
N GLU A 70 56.14 15.67 24.44
CA GLU A 70 55.49 16.92 24.87
C GLU A 70 54.32 17.34 23.97
N ALA A 71 54.22 16.76 22.77
CA ALA A 71 53.09 16.96 21.85
C ALA A 71 51.77 16.38 22.37
N LEU A 72 51.80 15.60 23.46
CA LEU A 72 50.64 15.03 24.13
C LEU A 72 50.55 15.52 25.58
N CYS A 73 49.32 15.67 26.06
CA CYS A 73 49.02 15.81 27.47
C CYS A 73 49.09 14.44 28.17
N ASP A 74 49.16 14.42 29.50
CA ASP A 74 49.24 13.19 30.31
C ASP A 74 48.07 12.21 30.08
N ASN A 75 46.93 12.73 29.63
CA ASN A 75 45.73 11.94 29.29
C ASN A 75 45.75 11.37 27.85
N GLY A 76 46.86 11.52 27.12
CA GLY A 76 47.03 11.03 25.74
C GLY A 76 46.38 11.89 24.65
N SER A 77 45.71 12.98 25.02
CA SER A 77 45.16 13.96 24.07
C SER A 77 46.23 14.93 23.56
N VAL A 78 45.97 15.59 22.44
CA VAL A 78 46.91 16.50 21.80
C VAL A 78 47.14 17.77 22.64
N ASN A 79 48.40 18.09 22.93
CA ASN A 79 48.80 19.32 23.62
C ASN A 79 48.75 20.52 22.66
N LYS A 80 47.60 21.20 22.61
CA LYS A 80 47.33 22.30 21.67
C LYS A 80 48.25 23.50 21.88
N ASP A 81 48.60 23.82 23.13
CA ASP A 81 49.41 25.00 23.45
C ASP A 81 50.87 24.79 23.03
N TYR A 82 51.41 23.59 23.27
CA TYR A 82 52.74 23.21 22.80
C TYR A 82 52.84 23.23 21.27
N LEU A 83 51.89 22.59 20.58
CA LEU A 83 51.87 22.59 19.11
C LEU A 83 51.65 23.98 18.52
N ARG A 84 50.81 24.82 19.15
CA ARG A 84 50.62 26.21 18.72
C ARG A 84 51.91 27.02 18.83
N GLY A 85 52.68 26.83 19.90
CA GLY A 85 53.99 27.47 20.08
C GLY A 85 55.00 27.11 19.00
N ILE A 86 54.99 25.84 18.54
CA ILE A 86 55.82 25.37 17.42
C ILE A 86 55.34 25.97 16.11
N VAL A 87 54.05 25.86 15.80
CA VAL A 87 53.45 26.31 14.54
C VAL A 87 53.59 27.83 14.32
N GLN A 88 53.58 28.63 15.39
CA GLN A 88 53.68 30.09 15.29
C GLN A 88 55.10 30.59 15.02
N ASN A 89 56.13 29.85 15.43
CA ASN A 89 57.52 30.30 15.38
C ASN A 89 58.40 29.51 14.41
N ASP A 90 57.93 28.35 13.93
CA ASP A 90 58.67 27.45 13.04
C ASP A 90 57.84 27.06 11.80
N PRO A 91 58.13 27.66 10.62
CA PRO A 91 57.50 27.29 9.36
C PRO A 91 57.68 25.81 8.99
N GLU A 92 58.84 25.19 9.28
CA GLU A 92 59.05 23.76 9.01
C GLU A 92 58.22 22.88 9.95
N GLY A 93 58.08 23.29 11.21
CA GLY A 93 57.23 22.64 12.21
C GLY A 93 55.76 22.67 11.81
N ARG A 94 55.29 23.80 11.28
CA ARG A 94 53.93 23.94 10.72
C ARG A 94 53.70 22.99 9.55
N ASP A 95 54.64 22.94 8.61
CA ASP A 95 54.51 22.08 7.42
C ASP A 95 54.54 20.59 7.80
N LYS A 96 55.38 20.19 8.77
CA LYS A 96 55.38 18.84 9.33
C LYS A 96 54.03 18.48 9.95
N LEU A 97 53.42 19.38 10.72
CA LEU A 97 52.12 19.12 11.37
C LEU A 97 51.01 18.98 10.32
N ASN A 98 50.97 19.88 9.35
CA ASN A 98 50.01 19.84 8.25
C ASN A 98 50.14 18.54 7.44
N ASN A 99 51.36 18.09 7.14
CA ASN A 99 51.62 16.84 6.42
C ASN A 99 51.16 15.57 7.17
N LEU A 100 51.02 15.64 8.50
CA LEU A 100 50.45 14.54 9.30
C LEU A 100 48.92 14.55 9.31
N ILE A 101 48.30 15.73 9.33
CA ILE A 101 46.85 15.89 9.50
C ILE A 101 46.11 15.76 8.16
N HIS A 102 46.58 16.43 7.10
CA HIS A 102 45.87 16.51 5.82
C HIS A 102 45.55 15.15 5.18
N PRO A 103 46.46 14.15 5.14
CA PRO A 103 46.15 12.84 4.56
C PRO A 103 45.02 12.11 5.30
N LYS A 104 44.98 12.20 6.63
CA LYS A 104 43.93 11.56 7.45
C LYS A 104 42.60 12.26 7.29
N LEU A 105 42.63 13.59 7.25
CA LEU A 105 41.45 14.42 7.02
C LEU A 105 40.81 14.14 5.65
N ALA A 106 41.63 14.03 4.61
CA ALA A 106 41.16 13.67 3.27
C ALA A 106 40.55 12.26 3.24
N GLN A 107 41.15 11.29 3.94
CA GLN A 107 40.59 9.94 4.02
C GLN A 107 39.22 9.94 4.73
N MET A 108 39.08 10.65 5.85
CA MET A 108 37.78 10.80 6.53
C MET A 108 36.73 11.44 5.63
N CYS A 109 37.11 12.46 4.87
CA CYS A 109 36.22 13.09 3.89
C CYS A 109 35.78 12.11 2.81
N LEU A 110 36.71 11.35 2.22
CA LEU A 110 36.40 10.34 1.20
C LEU A 110 35.50 9.22 1.73
N ASP A 111 35.72 8.78 2.97
CA ASP A 111 34.87 7.76 3.61
C ASP A 111 33.45 8.31 3.89
N ALA A 112 33.33 9.56 4.31
CA ALA A 112 32.04 10.25 4.50
C ALA A 112 31.30 10.43 3.16
N GLN A 113 32.01 10.83 2.10
CA GLN A 113 31.44 10.89 0.76
C GLN A 113 30.94 9.52 0.27
N ALA A 114 31.66 8.44 0.60
CA ALA A 114 31.25 7.08 0.25
C ALA A 114 29.95 6.68 0.95
N GLU A 115 29.79 7.07 2.22
CA GLU A 115 28.57 6.83 2.99
C GLU A 115 27.39 7.64 2.46
N ALA A 116 27.59 8.93 2.18
CA ALA A 116 26.57 9.78 1.56
C ALA A 116 26.08 9.20 0.22
N ARG A 117 27.00 8.70 -0.62
CA ARG A 117 26.66 8.02 -1.87
C ARG A 117 25.87 6.72 -1.66
N ARG A 118 26.13 5.96 -0.58
CA ARG A 118 25.39 4.73 -0.26
C ARG A 118 23.97 4.99 0.21
N ARG A 119 23.76 6.03 1.01
CA ARG A 119 22.43 6.39 1.53
C ARG A 119 21.48 6.84 0.43
N GLY A 120 21.99 7.51 -0.60
CA GLY A 120 21.20 7.94 -1.76
C GLY A 120 20.20 9.07 -1.47
N ASP A 121 20.28 9.68 -0.28
CA ASP A 121 19.50 10.82 0.20
C ASP A 121 20.27 12.16 0.13
N VAL A 122 21.54 12.13 -0.29
CA VAL A 122 22.39 13.30 -0.53
C VAL A 122 22.59 13.49 -2.03
N HIS A 123 22.43 14.71 -2.55
CA HIS A 123 22.81 15.07 -3.92
C HIS A 123 24.08 15.92 -3.97
N THR A 124 24.34 16.71 -2.93
CA THR A 124 25.50 17.60 -2.85
C THR A 124 26.26 17.39 -1.55
N PHE A 125 27.56 17.17 -1.66
CA PHE A 125 28.46 17.01 -0.52
C PHE A 125 29.39 18.21 -0.45
N LEU A 126 29.19 19.07 0.55
CA LEU A 126 30.01 20.25 0.80
C LEU A 126 31.20 19.88 1.67
N VAL A 127 32.39 20.35 1.29
CA VAL A 127 33.61 20.23 2.08
C VAL A 127 34.05 21.63 2.45
N ASP A 128 33.94 21.97 3.73
CA ASP A 128 34.42 23.25 4.25
C ASP A 128 35.88 23.10 4.69
N ILE A 129 36.81 23.72 3.96
CA ILE A 129 38.25 23.65 4.23
C ILE A 129 38.96 25.01 4.04
N PRO A 130 39.58 25.59 5.09
CA PRO A 130 40.22 26.91 5.00
C PRO A 130 41.57 26.95 4.24
N LEU A 131 42.31 25.84 4.19
CA LEU A 131 43.66 25.75 3.58
C LEU A 131 43.73 24.70 2.46
N TYR A 132 42.74 24.73 1.57
CA TYR A 132 42.61 23.72 0.52
C TYR A 132 43.79 23.72 -0.46
N PHE A 133 44.21 24.89 -0.94
CA PHE A 133 45.22 25.00 -2.01
C PHE A 133 46.65 24.87 -1.52
N GLU A 134 46.84 25.09 -0.22
CA GLU A 134 48.09 24.92 0.52
C GLU A 134 48.30 23.46 0.96
N SER A 135 47.26 22.61 0.86
CA SER A 135 47.34 21.18 1.12
C SER A 135 47.77 20.42 -0.15
N PRO A 136 48.76 19.51 -0.07
CA PRO A 136 49.15 18.65 -1.20
C PRO A 136 48.13 17.52 -1.45
N VAL A 137 47.07 17.42 -0.64
CA VAL A 137 46.11 16.31 -0.66
C VAL A 137 44.79 16.75 -1.29
N GLU A 138 44.27 15.92 -2.20
CA GLU A 138 43.00 16.15 -2.88
C GLU A 138 41.81 15.58 -2.08
N PHE A 139 40.67 16.27 -2.15
CA PHE A 139 39.42 15.90 -1.47
C PHE A 139 38.37 15.33 -2.43
N GLY A 140 38.74 15.01 -3.67
CA GLY A 140 37.81 14.46 -4.67
C GLY A 140 36.72 15.44 -5.09
N ALA A 141 37.05 16.74 -5.18
CA ALA A 141 36.11 17.79 -5.51
C ALA A 141 35.74 17.78 -7.01
N ASP A 142 34.45 17.94 -7.31
CA ASP A 142 33.98 18.23 -8.66
C ASP A 142 34.10 19.73 -8.99
N ILE A 143 33.85 20.59 -7.99
CA ILE A 143 34.02 22.04 -8.09
C ILE A 143 34.69 22.56 -6.83
N VAL A 144 35.65 23.49 -7.01
CA VAL A 144 36.30 24.21 -5.91
C VAL A 144 35.86 25.67 -5.95
N CYS A 145 35.14 26.10 -4.94
CA CYS A 145 34.63 27.46 -4.77
C CYS A 145 35.51 28.24 -3.79
N VAL A 146 35.96 29.42 -4.21
CA VAL A 146 36.72 30.35 -3.36
C VAL A 146 35.85 31.51 -2.92
N VAL A 147 35.72 31.72 -1.62
CA VAL A 147 35.14 32.95 -1.07
C VAL A 147 36.26 33.97 -0.90
N ALA A 148 36.20 35.04 -1.70
CA ALA A 148 37.24 36.04 -1.82
C ALA A 148 36.77 37.44 -1.38
N VAL A 149 37.71 38.15 -0.78
CA VAL A 149 37.62 39.55 -0.34
C VAL A 149 39.01 40.18 -0.45
N THR A 150 39.06 41.50 -0.45
CA THR A 150 40.27 42.30 -0.36
C THR A 150 40.96 42.11 1.01
N PRO A 151 42.30 42.19 1.06
CA PRO A 151 43.05 42.12 2.31
C PRO A 151 42.57 43.12 3.36
N GLU A 152 42.25 44.35 2.94
CA GLU A 152 41.76 45.43 3.80
C GLU A 152 40.47 45.04 4.51
N THR A 153 39.53 44.41 3.78
CA THR A 153 38.29 43.91 4.35
C THR A 153 38.52 42.72 5.29
N GLN A 154 39.50 41.85 5.02
CA GLN A 154 39.87 40.77 5.95
C GLN A 154 40.39 41.34 7.26
N ILE A 155 41.33 42.29 7.20
CA ILE A 155 41.89 42.96 8.39
C ILE A 155 40.79 43.66 9.18
N ALA A 156 39.88 44.38 8.51
CA ALA A 156 38.76 45.05 9.17
C ALA A 156 37.80 44.07 9.86
N ARG A 157 37.51 42.92 9.24
CA ARG A 157 36.67 41.87 9.83
C ARG A 157 37.35 41.16 11.00
N MET A 158 38.65 40.87 10.90
CA MET A 158 39.43 40.30 11.99
C MET A 158 39.51 41.24 13.19
N ALA A 159 39.72 42.55 12.94
CA ALA A 159 39.73 43.56 14.00
C ALA A 159 38.37 43.69 14.69
N SER A 160 37.27 43.70 13.93
CA SER A 160 35.92 43.88 14.48
C SER A 160 35.32 42.62 15.12
N ARG A 161 35.61 41.43 14.58
CA ARG A 161 35.07 40.15 15.08
C ARG A 161 35.94 39.52 16.14
N ASP A 162 37.26 39.52 15.94
CA ASP A 162 38.20 38.70 16.71
C ASP A 162 39.17 39.54 17.57
N GLY A 163 39.12 40.88 17.45
CA GLY A 163 39.89 41.81 18.28
C GLY A 163 41.39 41.87 17.97
N PHE A 164 41.82 41.36 16.81
CA PHE A 164 43.23 41.41 16.41
C PHE A 164 43.70 42.82 16.08
N ASP A 165 44.93 43.15 16.47
CA ASP A 165 45.58 44.36 15.96
C ASP A 165 46.03 44.18 14.50
N ARG A 166 46.30 45.29 13.82
CA ARG A 166 46.65 45.28 12.39
C ARG A 166 47.93 44.47 12.10
N PRO A 167 49.04 44.61 12.84
CA PRO A 167 50.23 43.78 12.64
C PRO A 167 49.96 42.28 12.79
N GLN A 168 49.14 41.87 13.76
CA GLN A 168 48.74 40.47 13.94
C GLN A 168 47.91 39.97 12.75
N ALA A 169 46.93 40.75 12.29
CA ALA A 169 46.10 40.39 11.15
C ALA A 169 46.93 40.27 9.86
N GLU A 170 47.86 41.19 9.61
CA GLU A 170 48.77 41.16 8.45
C GLU A 170 49.69 39.93 8.48
N ALA A 171 50.22 39.55 9.66
CA ALA A 171 51.03 38.35 9.82
C ALA A 171 50.22 37.06 9.55
N MET A 172 48.96 37.00 9.99
CA MET A 172 48.07 35.86 9.72
C MET A 172 47.71 35.74 8.24
N LEU A 173 47.50 36.86 7.55
CA LEU A 173 47.26 36.87 6.10
C LEU A 173 48.50 36.46 5.31
N ALA A 174 49.68 36.96 5.69
CA ALA A 174 50.96 36.61 5.06
C ALA A 174 51.31 35.12 5.22
N ALA A 175 50.76 34.45 6.22
CA ALA A 175 50.95 33.03 6.46
C ALA A 175 50.11 32.12 5.54
N GLN A 176 49.17 32.68 4.76
CA GLN A 176 48.30 31.98 3.81
C GLN A 176 48.70 32.27 2.36
N MET A 177 48.28 31.40 1.42
CA MET A 177 48.43 31.69 0.00
C MET A 177 47.66 32.99 -0.37
N PRO A 178 48.23 33.88 -1.20
CA PRO A 178 47.57 35.11 -1.62
C PRO A 178 46.18 34.86 -2.23
N THR A 179 45.22 35.73 -1.90
CA THR A 179 43.82 35.60 -2.40
C THR A 179 43.75 35.52 -3.92
N GLN A 180 44.59 36.27 -4.64
CA GLN A 180 44.62 36.23 -6.10
C GLN A 180 45.02 34.85 -6.64
N GLU A 181 46.01 34.21 -6.04
CA GLU A 181 46.45 32.86 -6.46
C GLU A 181 45.36 31.80 -6.17
N LYS A 182 44.59 31.97 -5.09
CA LYS A 182 43.42 31.13 -4.81
C LYS A 182 42.34 31.33 -5.87
N ILE A 183 42.06 32.58 -6.25
CA ILE A 183 41.10 32.94 -7.31
C ILE A 183 41.48 32.27 -8.63
N ASP A 184 42.76 32.36 -9.02
CA ASP A 184 43.25 31.83 -10.29
C ASP A 184 43.13 30.29 -10.38
N ARG A 185 43.10 29.61 -9.23
CA ARG A 185 42.95 28.15 -9.11
C ARG A 185 41.51 27.70 -8.84
N ALA A 186 40.58 28.64 -8.66
CA ALA A 186 39.19 28.33 -8.34
C ALA A 186 38.40 27.89 -9.57
N GLY A 187 37.47 26.95 -9.38
CA GLY A 187 36.42 26.67 -10.37
C GLY A 187 35.34 27.76 -10.37
N LEU A 188 35.11 28.39 -9.22
CA LEU A 188 34.18 29.50 -9.04
C LEU A 188 34.65 30.42 -7.91
N VAL A 189 34.39 31.72 -8.04
CA VAL A 189 34.67 32.70 -7.00
C VAL A 189 33.37 33.35 -6.51
N PHE A 190 33.17 33.34 -5.19
CA PHE A 190 32.18 34.17 -4.52
C PHE A 190 32.85 35.44 -3.99
N TRP A 191 32.50 36.58 -4.56
CA TRP A 191 33.07 37.87 -4.17
C TRP A 191 32.26 38.49 -3.02
N ASN A 192 32.87 38.63 -1.86
CA ASN A 192 32.21 39.01 -0.61
C ASN A 192 32.63 40.41 -0.08
N GLU A 193 32.90 41.36 -0.97
CA GLU A 193 33.07 42.79 -0.63
C GLU A 193 31.74 43.55 -0.52
N GLY A 194 30.68 42.98 -1.09
CA GLY A 194 29.37 43.60 -1.21
C GLY A 194 28.48 43.45 0.03
N SER A 195 27.20 43.79 -0.13
CA SER A 195 26.19 43.50 0.89
C SER A 195 25.91 42.00 0.97
N PRO A 196 25.38 41.48 2.11
CA PRO A 196 24.98 40.07 2.22
C PRO A 196 23.99 39.63 1.12
N GLY A 197 23.15 40.54 0.63
CA GLY A 197 22.24 40.26 -0.48
C GLY A 197 22.97 40.01 -1.81
N GLN A 198 24.06 40.74 -2.09
CA GLN A 198 24.88 40.52 -3.29
C GLN A 198 25.62 39.18 -3.24
N LEU A 199 26.11 38.79 -2.05
CA LEU A 199 26.69 37.47 -1.86
C LEU A 199 25.62 36.38 -2.07
N ARG A 200 24.43 36.55 -1.48
CA ARG A 200 23.32 35.61 -1.62
C ARG A 200 22.92 35.40 -3.07
N SER A 201 22.80 36.46 -3.86
CA SER A 201 22.47 36.34 -5.29
C SER A 201 23.54 35.57 -6.09
N GLN A 202 24.83 35.70 -5.74
CA GLN A 202 25.88 34.89 -6.37
C GLN A 202 25.73 33.41 -6.02
N VAL A 203 25.45 33.10 -4.75
CA VAL A 203 25.21 31.72 -4.28
C VAL A 203 23.95 31.13 -4.91
N GLU A 204 22.87 31.90 -5.00
CA GLU A 204 21.62 31.49 -5.66
C GLU A 204 21.84 31.20 -7.15
N LEU A 205 22.60 32.05 -7.85
CA LEU A 205 22.93 31.82 -9.25
C LEU A 205 23.68 30.50 -9.42
N PHE A 206 24.74 30.29 -8.63
CA PHE A 206 25.52 29.06 -8.64
C PHE A 206 24.65 27.83 -8.33
N TYR A 207 23.85 27.89 -7.27
CA TYR A 207 22.96 26.79 -6.91
C TYR A 207 22.02 26.44 -8.07
N ASN A 208 21.42 27.45 -8.70
CA ASN A 208 20.48 27.25 -9.80
C ASN A 208 21.12 26.73 -11.09
N THR A 209 22.35 27.12 -11.40
CA THR A 209 23.04 26.70 -12.63
C THR A 209 23.76 25.38 -12.48
N GLU A 210 24.37 25.13 -11.32
CA GLU A 210 25.28 24.01 -11.11
C GLU A 210 24.66 22.86 -10.29
N LEU A 211 23.70 23.14 -9.41
CA LEU A 211 23.23 22.15 -8.41
C LEU A 211 21.73 21.83 -8.52
N ALA A 212 20.92 22.76 -9.02
CA ALA A 212 19.46 22.63 -9.02
C ALA A 212 18.94 21.53 -9.95
N ALA A 213 19.68 21.12 -10.98
CA ALA A 213 19.28 20.02 -11.86
C ALA A 213 19.27 18.67 -11.12
N GLU A 214 20.29 18.41 -10.30
CA GLU A 214 20.41 17.20 -9.48
C GLU A 214 19.43 17.24 -8.31
N ALA A 215 19.26 18.40 -7.68
CA ALA A 215 18.25 18.62 -6.64
C ALA A 215 16.81 18.42 -7.17
N LYS A 216 16.48 18.93 -8.36
CA LYS A 216 15.17 18.71 -9.01
C LYS A 216 14.96 17.25 -9.42
N ALA A 217 15.99 16.58 -9.95
CA ALA A 217 15.91 15.16 -10.29
C ALA A 217 15.72 14.27 -9.05
N MET A 218 16.34 14.64 -7.93
CA MET A 218 16.17 13.96 -6.65
C MET A 218 14.81 14.23 -6.03
N HIS A 219 14.34 15.48 -6.07
CA HIS A 219 13.00 15.84 -5.61
C HIS A 219 11.92 15.12 -6.42
N ALA A 220 12.04 15.07 -7.75
CA ALA A 220 11.17 14.27 -8.62
C ALA A 220 11.23 12.77 -8.31
N ARG A 221 12.39 12.22 -7.96
CA ARG A 221 12.54 10.81 -7.51
C ARG A 221 11.95 10.54 -6.13
N SER A 222 11.78 11.56 -5.30
CA SER A 222 11.27 11.47 -3.92
C SER A 222 9.74 11.50 -3.83
N VAL A 223 9.04 11.97 -4.87
CA VAL A 223 7.57 11.99 -4.88
C VAL A 223 7.05 10.63 -5.37
N VAL A 224 6.46 9.88 -4.44
CA VAL A 224 5.70 8.67 -4.73
C VAL A 224 4.25 9.06 -4.94
N ILE A 225 3.72 8.81 -6.13
CA ILE A 225 2.32 9.03 -6.50
C ILE A 225 1.59 7.69 -6.43
N ASP A 226 0.56 7.59 -5.59
CA ASP A 226 -0.32 6.43 -5.52
C ASP A 226 -1.54 6.64 -6.44
N LEU A 227 -1.71 5.77 -7.43
CA LEU A 227 -2.87 5.82 -8.33
C LEU A 227 -4.19 5.48 -7.64
N ASN A 228 -4.18 4.69 -6.57
CA ASN A 228 -5.40 4.40 -5.82
C ASN A 228 -5.94 5.66 -5.15
N GLU A 229 -5.08 6.56 -4.66
CA GLU A 229 -5.48 7.86 -4.13
C GLU A 229 -6.11 8.72 -5.23
N LEU A 230 -5.49 8.79 -6.41
CA LEU A 230 -6.07 9.50 -7.55
C LEU A 230 -7.43 8.91 -7.94
N ARG A 231 -7.58 7.58 -7.97
CA ARG A 231 -8.86 6.92 -8.28
C ARG A 231 -9.98 7.33 -7.31
N ALA A 232 -9.64 7.57 -6.04
CA ALA A 232 -10.59 7.96 -4.99
C ALA A 232 -11.01 9.43 -5.04
N LEU A 233 -10.23 10.31 -5.69
CA LEU A 233 -10.54 11.74 -5.75
C LEU A 233 -11.86 12.03 -6.50
N PRO A 234 -12.61 13.08 -6.12
CA PRO A 234 -13.71 13.61 -6.91
C PRO A 234 -13.30 13.94 -8.35
N LEU A 235 -14.21 13.74 -9.32
CA LEU A 235 -13.88 13.89 -10.76
C LEU A 235 -13.43 15.32 -11.11
N ASN A 236 -14.05 16.32 -10.49
CA ASN A 236 -13.69 17.73 -10.64
C ASN A 236 -12.26 18.01 -10.15
N GLU A 237 -11.80 17.35 -9.09
CA GLU A 237 -10.44 17.49 -8.59
C GLU A 237 -9.42 16.83 -9.53
N LEU A 238 -9.72 15.62 -10.02
CA LEU A 238 -8.91 14.97 -11.05
C LEU A 238 -8.77 15.81 -12.31
N GLN A 239 -9.86 16.43 -12.76
CA GLN A 239 -9.84 17.34 -13.91
C GLN A 239 -8.94 18.54 -13.65
N ARG A 240 -9.01 19.16 -12.46
CA ARG A 240 -8.12 20.28 -12.08
C ARG A 240 -6.65 19.88 -12.09
N ILE A 241 -6.32 18.70 -11.56
CA ILE A 241 -4.95 18.16 -11.59
C ILE A 241 -4.51 17.93 -13.04
N ALA A 242 -5.39 17.40 -13.89
CA ALA A 242 -5.09 17.18 -15.29
C ALA A 242 -4.92 18.48 -16.09
N THR A 243 -5.68 19.53 -15.82
CA THR A 243 -5.50 20.83 -16.52
C THR A 243 -4.16 21.47 -16.18
N THR A 244 -3.65 21.25 -14.96
CA THR A 244 -2.37 21.81 -14.49
C THR A 244 -1.16 20.98 -14.92
N THR A 245 -1.32 19.65 -15.01
CA THR A 245 -0.20 18.71 -15.21
C THR A 245 -0.18 18.10 -16.62
N ALA A 246 -1.34 17.93 -17.28
CA ALA A 246 -1.46 17.21 -18.56
C ALA A 246 -1.70 18.13 -19.78
N ARG A 247 -1.49 17.58 -20.99
CA ARG A 247 -1.67 18.29 -22.28
C ARG A 247 -3.14 18.66 -22.52
N ARG A 248 -3.37 19.71 -23.33
CA ARG A 248 -4.71 20.17 -23.76
C ARG A 248 -5.60 19.01 -24.25
N GLY A 249 -6.85 18.95 -23.78
CA GLY A 249 -7.85 17.97 -24.23
C GLY A 249 -8.25 16.88 -23.22
N THR A 250 -7.89 17.02 -21.94
CA THR A 250 -8.21 16.06 -20.87
C THR A 250 -9.60 16.24 -20.24
N ASP A 251 -10.26 17.39 -20.46
CA ASP A 251 -11.50 17.75 -19.77
C ASP A 251 -12.70 16.84 -20.11
N THR A 252 -12.67 16.18 -21.27
CA THR A 252 -13.74 15.29 -21.76
C THR A 252 -13.46 13.80 -21.53
N LEU A 253 -12.30 13.45 -20.95
CA LEU A 253 -11.92 12.05 -20.77
C LEU A 253 -12.72 11.39 -19.63
N PRO A 254 -13.20 10.15 -19.82
CA PRO A 254 -13.70 9.34 -18.72
C PRO A 254 -12.64 9.17 -17.62
N ARG A 255 -13.08 8.99 -16.36
CA ARG A 255 -12.20 8.83 -15.19
C ARG A 255 -11.04 7.84 -15.41
N PRO A 256 -11.24 6.60 -15.92
CA PRO A 256 -10.13 5.67 -16.16
C PRO A 256 -9.08 6.22 -17.14
N GLN A 257 -9.50 6.90 -18.20
CA GLN A 257 -8.58 7.51 -19.17
C GLN A 257 -7.82 8.67 -18.56
N LEU A 258 -8.50 9.51 -17.78
CA LEU A 258 -7.90 10.64 -17.09
C LEU A 258 -6.81 10.18 -16.10
N VAL A 259 -7.10 9.18 -15.28
CA VAL A 259 -6.13 8.59 -14.33
C VAL A 259 -4.94 7.97 -15.09
N ALA A 260 -5.19 7.27 -16.20
CA ALA A 260 -4.12 6.70 -17.01
C ALA A 260 -3.20 7.77 -17.62
N GLU A 261 -3.75 8.87 -18.12
CA GLU A 261 -2.94 9.98 -18.65
C GLU A 261 -2.14 10.68 -17.55
N LEU A 262 -2.74 10.92 -16.38
CA LEU A 262 -2.01 11.46 -15.22
C LEU A 262 -0.83 10.57 -14.83
N ALA A 263 -1.07 9.26 -14.74
CA ALA A 263 -0.01 8.29 -14.44
C ALA A 263 1.14 8.35 -15.46
N ARG A 264 0.84 8.44 -16.76
CA ARG A 264 1.85 8.59 -17.82
C ARG A 264 2.62 9.90 -17.69
N THR A 265 1.95 10.99 -17.38
CA THR A 265 2.57 12.30 -17.16
C THR A 265 3.55 12.25 -15.99
N TYR A 266 3.12 11.76 -14.82
CA TYR A 266 3.99 11.64 -13.65
C TYR A 266 5.20 10.73 -13.91
N LEU A 267 5.00 9.61 -14.62
CA LEU A 267 6.09 8.73 -15.04
C LEU A 267 7.07 9.42 -16.00
N ALA A 268 6.57 10.24 -16.92
CA ALA A 268 7.41 10.98 -17.87
C ALA A 268 8.22 12.10 -17.20
N GLU A 269 7.69 12.69 -16.12
CA GLU A 269 8.37 13.68 -15.29
C GLU A 269 9.38 13.06 -14.31
N GLY A 270 9.47 11.73 -14.25
CA GLY A 270 10.42 11.00 -13.42
C GLY A 270 9.92 10.68 -12.00
N SER A 271 8.63 10.92 -11.72
CA SER A 271 7.99 10.56 -10.45
C SER A 271 7.89 9.03 -10.29
N GLN A 272 7.93 8.54 -9.06
CA GLN A 272 7.64 7.15 -8.79
C GLN A 272 6.14 6.94 -8.71
N VAL A 273 5.59 6.07 -9.55
CA VAL A 273 4.15 5.83 -9.60
C VAL A 273 3.86 4.42 -9.11
N VAL A 274 3.03 4.29 -8.08
CA VAL A 274 2.64 3.01 -7.48
C VAL A 274 1.14 2.77 -7.61
N LEU A 275 0.75 1.50 -7.57
CA LEU A 275 -0.65 1.08 -7.60
C LEU A 275 -0.80 -0.25 -6.85
N SER A 276 -1.89 -0.41 -6.12
CA SER A 276 -2.40 -1.69 -5.62
C SER A 276 -3.64 -2.14 -6.39
N GLY A 277 -3.72 -3.43 -6.72
CA GLY A 277 -4.89 -4.01 -7.38
C GLY A 277 -4.94 -5.54 -7.36
N VAL A 278 -6.08 -6.08 -7.79
CA VAL A 278 -6.34 -7.53 -7.82
C VAL A 278 -5.97 -8.11 -9.18
N LEU A 279 -5.17 -9.17 -9.20
CA LEU A 279 -4.72 -9.82 -10.42
C LEU A 279 -5.84 -10.58 -11.15
N GLU A 280 -6.13 -10.17 -12.37
CA GLU A 280 -6.98 -10.89 -13.31
C GLU A 280 -6.17 -11.46 -14.46
N PHE A 281 -6.34 -12.75 -14.72
CA PHE A 281 -5.77 -13.44 -15.88
C PHE A 281 -6.80 -13.43 -17.01
N GLY A 282 -6.54 -12.61 -18.02
CA GLY A 282 -7.37 -12.46 -19.20
C GLY A 282 -7.06 -13.47 -20.31
N LYS A 283 -7.56 -13.17 -21.52
CA LYS A 283 -7.23 -13.95 -22.72
C LYS A 283 -5.79 -13.69 -23.17
N ASP A 284 -5.25 -14.60 -23.98
CA ASP A 284 -3.93 -14.48 -24.63
C ASP A 284 -2.77 -14.23 -23.65
N ASN A 285 -2.86 -14.82 -22.45
CA ASN A 285 -1.88 -14.65 -21.36
C ASN A 285 -1.67 -13.18 -20.95
N MET A 286 -2.65 -12.30 -21.20
CA MET A 286 -2.64 -10.94 -20.67
C MET A 286 -3.11 -10.94 -19.23
N VAL A 287 -2.38 -10.25 -18.36
CA VAL A 287 -2.70 -10.13 -16.93
C VAL A 287 -2.76 -8.66 -16.54
N PHE A 288 -3.84 -8.28 -15.88
CA PHE A 288 -4.13 -6.89 -15.49
C PHE A 288 -4.36 -6.80 -13.99
N LEU A 289 -4.00 -5.66 -13.39
CA LEU A 289 -4.45 -5.32 -12.04
C LEU A 289 -5.78 -4.60 -12.13
N ARG A 290 -6.82 -5.23 -11.59
CA ARG A 290 -8.17 -4.68 -11.52
C ARG A 290 -8.39 -3.92 -10.22
N ASP A 291 -9.17 -2.88 -10.35
CA ASP A 291 -9.67 -2.10 -9.23
C ASP A 291 -10.93 -2.73 -8.63
N ALA A 292 -10.86 -3.05 -7.34
CA ALA A 292 -11.98 -3.62 -6.59
C ALA A 292 -13.13 -2.62 -6.44
N ALA A 293 -12.84 -1.32 -6.31
CA ALA A 293 -13.84 -0.28 -6.06
C ALA A 293 -14.83 -0.10 -7.22
N ARG A 294 -14.47 -0.53 -8.43
CA ARG A 294 -15.36 -0.53 -9.61
C ARG A 294 -15.83 -1.93 -10.00
N SER A 295 -15.94 -2.84 -9.03
CA SER A 295 -16.36 -4.22 -9.25
C SER A 295 -15.50 -4.96 -10.29
N PHE A 296 -14.20 -4.68 -10.34
CA PHE A 296 -13.25 -5.24 -11.32
C PHE A 296 -13.59 -4.98 -12.79
N ARG A 297 -14.37 -3.93 -13.08
CA ARG A 297 -14.64 -3.51 -14.45
C ARG A 297 -13.31 -3.08 -15.11
N PRO A 298 -12.99 -3.57 -16.33
CA PRO A 298 -11.79 -3.14 -17.04
C PRO A 298 -11.76 -1.62 -17.27
N GLY A 299 -10.60 -1.01 -17.06
CA GLY A 299 -10.35 0.41 -17.33
C GLY A 299 -8.98 0.64 -17.96
N ASP A 300 -8.81 1.81 -18.61
CA ASP A 300 -7.56 2.19 -19.27
C ASP A 300 -6.40 2.45 -18.29
N ASP A 301 -6.73 2.67 -17.02
CA ASP A 301 -5.82 2.80 -15.88
C ASP A 301 -5.45 1.47 -15.23
N ASP A 302 -5.88 0.31 -15.76
CA ASP A 302 -5.43 -1.00 -15.29
C ASP A 302 -4.04 -1.32 -15.85
N PRO A 303 -2.99 -1.42 -15.02
CA PRO A 303 -1.67 -1.77 -15.52
C PRO A 303 -1.59 -3.26 -15.85
N ARG A 304 -0.80 -3.55 -16.88
CA ARG A 304 -0.50 -4.89 -17.35
C ARG A 304 0.77 -5.42 -16.70
N LEU A 305 0.74 -6.69 -16.30
CA LEU A 305 1.92 -7.42 -15.83
C LEU A 305 2.53 -8.27 -16.95
N THR A 306 3.85 -8.43 -16.91
CA THR A 306 4.58 -9.33 -17.80
C THR A 306 4.61 -10.75 -17.23
N GLN A 307 4.75 -11.74 -18.12
CA GLN A 307 4.86 -13.15 -17.75
C GLN A 307 6.10 -13.45 -16.89
N ASP A 308 7.13 -12.62 -16.98
CA ASP A 308 8.35 -12.79 -16.19
C ASP A 308 8.12 -12.37 -14.74
N LEU A 309 7.40 -11.27 -14.49
CA LEU A 309 7.02 -10.87 -13.12
C LEU A 309 6.09 -11.90 -12.48
N ILE A 310 5.12 -12.42 -13.24
CA ILE A 310 4.18 -13.45 -12.76
C ILE A 310 4.94 -14.71 -12.35
N ARG A 311 5.86 -15.20 -13.20
CA ARG A 311 6.64 -16.41 -12.91
C ARG A 311 7.64 -16.19 -11.78
N LYS A 312 8.31 -15.03 -11.74
CA LYS A 312 9.29 -14.68 -10.69
C LYS A 312 8.67 -14.67 -9.29
N HIS A 313 7.44 -14.19 -9.17
CA HIS A 313 6.75 -14.03 -7.88
C HIS A 313 5.64 -15.07 -7.65
N GLU A 314 5.52 -16.06 -8.54
CA GLU A 314 4.50 -17.12 -8.50
C GLU A 314 3.07 -16.59 -8.30
N LEU A 315 2.74 -15.48 -8.96
CA LEU A 315 1.48 -14.77 -8.78
C LEU A 315 0.30 -15.58 -9.33
N ARG A 316 -0.81 -15.59 -8.60
CA ARG A 316 -2.04 -16.32 -8.94
C ARG A 316 -3.23 -15.36 -9.12
N PRO A 317 -4.27 -15.76 -9.87
CA PRO A 317 -5.50 -14.97 -9.96
C PRO A 317 -6.06 -14.61 -8.59
N GLY A 318 -6.63 -13.42 -8.45
CA GLY A 318 -7.18 -12.95 -7.17
C GLY A 318 -6.14 -12.44 -6.17
N ASN A 319 -4.83 -12.55 -6.46
CA ASN A 319 -3.83 -11.96 -5.59
C ASN A 319 -3.93 -10.43 -5.60
N VAL A 320 -3.88 -9.81 -4.42
CA VAL A 320 -3.66 -8.36 -4.30
C VAL A 320 -2.16 -8.10 -4.37
N VAL A 321 -1.74 -7.22 -5.27
CA VAL A 321 -0.33 -6.83 -5.38
C VAL A 321 -0.19 -5.33 -5.45
N LYS A 322 0.81 -4.81 -4.74
CA LYS A 322 1.28 -3.43 -4.87
C LYS A 322 2.48 -3.40 -5.78
N VAL A 323 2.45 -2.51 -6.76
CA VAL A 323 3.42 -2.49 -7.85
C VAL A 323 3.93 -1.08 -8.09
N LYS A 324 5.13 -1.00 -8.64
CA LYS A 324 5.69 0.21 -9.22
C LYS A 324 5.54 0.16 -10.74
N LEU A 325 4.95 1.22 -11.31
CA LEU A 325 4.79 1.35 -12.75
C LEU A 325 6.09 1.80 -13.40
N ARG A 326 6.23 1.48 -14.69
CA ARG A 326 7.34 1.96 -15.52
C ARG A 326 6.83 2.78 -16.70
N PRO A 327 7.65 3.71 -17.24
CA PRO A 327 7.36 4.34 -18.51
C PRO A 327 7.18 3.32 -19.63
N ALA A 328 6.36 3.68 -20.62
CA ALA A 328 6.13 2.88 -21.81
C ALA A 328 7.42 2.75 -22.64
N GLN A 329 7.79 1.52 -23.00
CA GLN A 329 8.91 1.21 -23.88
C GLN A 329 8.44 1.22 -25.34
N GLY A 330 8.28 2.43 -25.89
CA GLY A 330 7.95 2.64 -27.31
C GLY A 330 6.49 2.99 -27.60
N LYS A 331 6.20 3.36 -28.85
CA LYS A 331 4.89 3.91 -29.28
C LYS A 331 3.74 2.89 -29.29
N ASN A 332 4.04 1.59 -29.22
CA ASN A 332 3.03 0.53 -29.29
C ASN A 332 2.51 0.08 -27.91
N GLU A 333 3.15 0.47 -26.80
CA GLU A 333 2.65 0.17 -25.46
C GLU A 333 1.54 1.15 -25.07
N ARG A 334 0.28 0.75 -25.31
CA ARG A 334 -0.90 1.57 -24.98
C ARG A 334 -1.29 1.49 -23.50
N ASN A 335 -1.14 0.33 -22.86
CA ASN A 335 -1.51 0.14 -21.46
C ASN A 335 -0.39 0.58 -20.51
N LEU A 336 -0.77 1.06 -19.32
CA LEU A 336 0.18 1.17 -18.21
C LEU A 336 0.84 -0.20 -17.98
N THR A 337 2.13 -0.21 -17.67
CA THR A 337 2.88 -1.46 -17.49
C THR A 337 3.62 -1.47 -16.17
N VAL A 338 3.57 -2.61 -15.49
CA VAL A 338 4.28 -2.82 -14.24
C VAL A 338 5.78 -2.98 -14.51
N GLY A 339 6.59 -2.24 -13.75
CA GLY A 339 8.05 -2.38 -13.73
C GLY A 339 8.51 -3.35 -12.64
N GLU A 340 7.88 -3.29 -11.47
CA GLU A 340 8.31 -4.04 -10.28
C GLU A 340 7.11 -4.35 -9.37
N VAL A 341 7.16 -5.50 -8.69
CA VAL A 341 6.21 -5.87 -7.62
C VAL A 341 6.86 -5.54 -6.28
N LEU A 342 6.16 -4.76 -5.45
CA LEU A 342 6.64 -4.28 -4.15
C LEU A 342 6.11 -5.13 -3.00
N GLU A 343 4.80 -5.40 -3.01
CA GLU A 343 4.12 -6.18 -1.97
C GLU A 343 3.14 -7.17 -2.61
N ILE A 344 2.95 -8.32 -1.96
CA ILE A 344 1.96 -9.34 -2.30
C ILE A 344 1.11 -9.56 -1.05
N GLU A 345 -0.21 -9.38 -1.18
CA GLU A 345 -1.17 -9.47 -0.08
C GLU A 345 -0.80 -8.62 1.14
N GLY A 346 -0.29 -7.40 0.89
CA GLY A 346 0.15 -6.47 1.94
C GLY A 346 1.47 -6.82 2.62
N THR A 347 2.15 -7.88 2.18
CA THR A 347 3.49 -8.27 2.69
C THR A 347 4.56 -7.86 1.67
N PRO A 348 5.68 -7.23 2.08
CA PRO A 348 6.81 -6.97 1.18
C PRO A 348 7.27 -8.25 0.48
N VAL A 349 7.61 -8.14 -0.82
CA VAL A 349 7.99 -9.31 -1.63
C VAL A 349 9.16 -10.11 -1.04
N ALA A 350 10.07 -9.46 -0.32
CA ALA A 350 11.20 -10.12 0.33
C ALA A 350 10.80 -11.04 1.50
N GLU A 351 9.63 -10.81 2.10
CA GLU A 351 9.12 -11.52 3.28
C GLU A 351 7.94 -12.44 2.93
N TYR A 352 7.32 -12.24 1.77
CA TYR A 352 6.16 -13.01 1.34
C TYR A 352 6.50 -14.49 1.11
N THR A 353 5.80 -15.37 1.83
CA THR A 353 5.87 -16.82 1.64
C THR A 353 4.55 -17.30 1.05
N GLN A 354 4.62 -18.08 -0.03
CA GLN A 354 3.42 -18.62 -0.66
C GLN A 354 2.68 -19.56 0.30
N PRO A 355 1.38 -19.32 0.58
CA PRO A 355 0.59 -20.21 1.39
C PRO A 355 0.29 -21.52 0.63
N LYS A 356 -0.15 -22.54 1.38
CA LYS A 356 -0.63 -23.79 0.79
C LYS A 356 -1.83 -23.47 -0.13
N PRO A 357 -1.83 -23.91 -1.40
CA PRO A 357 -2.93 -23.62 -2.32
C PRO A 357 -4.28 -24.13 -1.81
N PHE A 358 -5.35 -23.38 -2.06
CA PHE A 358 -6.71 -23.63 -1.57
C PHE A 358 -7.19 -25.07 -1.85
N ASP A 359 -6.94 -25.57 -3.06
CA ASP A 359 -7.35 -26.92 -3.47
C ASP A 359 -6.63 -28.05 -2.71
N LYS A 360 -5.52 -27.74 -2.02
CA LYS A 360 -4.75 -28.67 -1.19
C LYS A 360 -5.10 -28.58 0.30
N LEU A 361 -5.87 -27.58 0.73
CA LEU A 361 -6.29 -27.43 2.12
C LEU A 361 -7.23 -28.57 2.53
N THR A 362 -7.17 -29.00 3.78
CA THR A 362 -7.98 -30.14 4.28
C THR A 362 -9.40 -29.65 4.60
N PRO A 363 -10.45 -30.09 3.87
CA PRO A 363 -11.82 -29.65 4.13
C PRO A 363 -12.38 -30.32 5.40
N LEU A 364 -13.01 -29.52 6.27
CA LEU A 364 -13.67 -29.97 7.48
C LEU A 364 -15.18 -29.71 7.45
N ILE A 365 -15.93 -30.46 8.26
CA ILE A 365 -17.33 -30.17 8.55
C ILE A 365 -17.38 -28.98 9.52
N PRO A 366 -18.18 -27.92 9.26
CA PRO A 366 -18.33 -26.80 10.17
C PRO A 366 -18.76 -27.22 11.58
N THR A 367 -18.05 -26.73 12.59
CA THR A 367 -18.38 -26.87 14.03
C THR A 367 -18.48 -25.53 14.74
N GLU A 368 -17.94 -24.47 14.12
CA GLU A 368 -18.02 -23.10 14.61
C GLU A 368 -19.25 -22.42 14.02
N ARG A 369 -20.15 -21.97 14.91
CA ARG A 369 -21.42 -21.36 14.53
C ARG A 369 -21.29 -19.85 14.36
N LEU A 370 -21.84 -19.34 13.25
CA LEU A 370 -22.11 -17.93 12.99
C LEU A 370 -23.49 -17.57 13.56
N ILE A 371 -23.50 -16.88 14.70
CA ILE A 371 -24.71 -16.37 15.35
C ILE A 371 -25.18 -15.12 14.60
N LEU A 372 -26.45 -15.10 14.21
CA LEU A 372 -27.05 -13.99 13.46
C LEU A 372 -27.80 -13.01 14.37
N GLU A 373 -28.28 -13.47 15.51
CA GLU A 373 -28.89 -12.62 16.53
C GLU A 373 -27.90 -11.53 16.96
N ASN A 374 -28.37 -10.28 16.94
CA ASN A 374 -27.59 -9.13 17.39
C ASN A 374 -28.50 -8.15 18.15
N PRO A 375 -28.09 -7.67 19.33
CA PRO A 375 -28.90 -6.82 20.19
C PRO A 375 -29.17 -5.42 19.63
N ASP A 376 -28.35 -4.92 18.71
CA ASP A 376 -28.50 -3.60 18.08
C ASP A 376 -29.38 -3.67 16.83
N ILE A 377 -29.25 -4.76 16.04
CA ILE A 377 -30.06 -4.98 14.85
C ILE A 377 -31.50 -5.39 15.20
N LYS A 378 -31.71 -6.10 16.32
CA LYS A 378 -33.02 -6.55 16.84
C LYS A 378 -33.93 -7.18 15.79
N SER A 379 -33.37 -7.99 14.89
CA SER A 379 -34.13 -8.60 13.81
C SER A 379 -34.79 -9.91 14.23
N PRO A 380 -36.14 -10.03 14.15
CA PRO A 380 -36.83 -11.30 14.33
C PRO A 380 -36.36 -12.35 13.32
N ALA A 381 -35.96 -11.94 12.11
CA ALA A 381 -35.51 -12.87 11.09
C ALA A 381 -34.23 -13.58 11.46
N MET A 382 -33.25 -12.86 11.99
CA MET A 382 -32.00 -13.45 12.43
C MET A 382 -32.21 -14.43 13.59
N ARG A 383 -33.09 -14.06 14.53
CA ARG A 383 -33.48 -14.92 15.65
C ARG A 383 -34.16 -16.20 15.19
N VAL A 384 -35.08 -16.13 14.22
CA VAL A 384 -35.72 -17.31 13.60
C VAL A 384 -34.67 -18.20 12.94
N LEU A 385 -33.76 -17.62 12.14
CA LEU A 385 -32.72 -18.40 11.46
C LEU A 385 -31.80 -19.11 12.46
N ASP A 386 -31.40 -18.44 13.53
CA ASP A 386 -30.59 -19.05 14.59
C ASP A 386 -31.26 -20.23 15.30
N LEU A 387 -32.58 -20.31 15.33
CA LEU A 387 -33.30 -21.41 15.95
C LEU A 387 -33.59 -22.56 14.98
N ILE A 388 -33.73 -22.28 13.68
CA ILE A 388 -34.20 -23.25 12.68
C ILE A 388 -33.09 -23.75 11.75
N THR A 389 -32.16 -22.86 11.41
CA THR A 389 -31.12 -23.07 10.40
C THR A 389 -29.79 -22.47 10.88
N PRO A 390 -29.09 -23.11 11.84
CA PRO A 390 -27.84 -22.57 12.35
C PRO A 390 -26.83 -22.49 11.20
N LEU A 391 -26.17 -21.35 11.08
CA LEU A 391 -25.15 -21.09 10.05
C LEU A 391 -23.77 -21.42 10.64
N GLY A 392 -22.96 -22.18 9.91
CA GLY A 392 -21.58 -22.49 10.30
C GLY A 392 -20.54 -21.71 9.51
N MET A 393 -19.34 -21.54 10.07
CA MET A 393 -18.17 -21.12 9.30
C MET A 393 -17.77 -22.19 8.30
N GLY A 394 -17.78 -21.85 7.01
CA GLY A 394 -17.57 -22.80 5.92
C GLY A 394 -18.84 -23.41 5.34
N GLN A 395 -20.02 -22.90 5.73
CA GLN A 395 -21.31 -23.42 5.26
C GLN A 395 -21.58 -23.10 3.79
N ARG A 396 -22.31 -24.00 3.11
CA ARG A 396 -22.94 -23.80 1.81
C ARG A 396 -24.44 -23.63 2.00
N ALA A 397 -24.85 -22.39 2.22
CA ALA A 397 -26.23 -22.03 2.51
C ALA A 397 -26.97 -21.59 1.23
N LEU A 398 -28.16 -22.18 1.02
CA LEU A 398 -29.09 -21.79 -0.03
C LEU A 398 -30.27 -21.04 0.56
N VAL A 399 -30.52 -19.83 0.08
CA VAL A 399 -31.75 -19.08 0.33
C VAL A 399 -32.69 -19.31 -0.85
N VAL A 400 -33.61 -20.24 -0.68
CA VAL A 400 -34.55 -20.68 -1.71
C VAL A 400 -35.77 -19.79 -1.64
N ALA A 401 -36.01 -18.96 -2.66
CA ALA A 401 -37.06 -17.95 -2.60
C ALA A 401 -37.86 -17.84 -3.90
N PRO A 402 -39.20 -17.71 -3.83
CA PRO A 402 -39.99 -17.28 -4.96
C PRO A 402 -39.72 -15.79 -5.26
N PRO A 403 -40.06 -15.31 -6.48
CA PRO A 403 -40.10 -13.88 -6.77
C PRO A 403 -40.93 -13.13 -5.72
N ARG A 404 -40.45 -11.97 -5.26
CA ARG A 404 -41.09 -11.16 -4.20
C ARG A 404 -41.25 -11.89 -2.85
N GLY A 405 -40.44 -12.92 -2.57
CA GLY A 405 -40.43 -13.64 -1.29
C GLY A 405 -39.71 -12.91 -0.13
N GLY A 406 -39.12 -11.73 -0.38
CA GLY A 406 -38.36 -10.99 0.64
C GLY A 406 -36.87 -11.36 0.73
N LYS A 407 -36.30 -11.99 -0.31
CA LYS A 407 -34.87 -12.38 -0.39
C LYS A 407 -33.92 -11.24 -0.04
N THR A 408 -34.16 -10.07 -0.62
CA THR A 408 -33.25 -8.92 -0.56
C THR A 408 -33.20 -8.36 0.85
N VAL A 409 -34.35 -8.20 1.51
CA VAL A 409 -34.43 -7.73 2.90
C VAL A 409 -33.73 -8.71 3.85
N LEU A 410 -33.93 -10.02 3.63
CA LEU A 410 -33.28 -11.05 4.44
C LEU A 410 -31.75 -10.98 4.30
N LEU A 411 -31.23 -10.93 3.07
CA LEU A 411 -29.79 -10.84 2.81
C LEU A 411 -29.19 -9.57 3.41
N LYS A 412 -29.80 -8.39 3.23
CA LYS A 412 -29.30 -7.13 3.82
C LYS A 412 -29.23 -7.22 5.35
N THR A 413 -30.27 -7.75 5.97
CA THR A 413 -30.34 -7.88 7.44
C THR A 413 -29.31 -8.87 7.96
N MET A 414 -29.09 -9.97 7.24
CA MET A 414 -28.05 -10.95 7.53
C MET A 414 -26.65 -10.35 7.38
N ALA A 415 -26.39 -9.59 6.31
CA ALA A 415 -25.12 -8.90 6.09
C ALA A 415 -24.78 -7.95 7.24
N LYS A 416 -25.75 -7.12 7.68
CA LYS A 416 -25.60 -6.22 8.83
C LYS A 416 -25.25 -6.98 10.10
N SER A 417 -25.95 -8.09 10.34
CA SER A 417 -25.76 -8.88 11.57
C SER A 417 -24.42 -9.60 11.58
N LEU A 418 -24.01 -10.18 10.45
CA LEU A 418 -22.70 -10.80 10.27
C LEU A 418 -21.57 -9.77 10.43
N ARG A 419 -21.72 -8.57 9.85
CA ARG A 419 -20.72 -7.49 9.99
C ARG A 419 -20.58 -7.03 11.45
N ALA A 420 -21.70 -6.90 12.16
CA ALA A 420 -21.72 -6.49 13.57
C ALA A 420 -21.13 -7.58 14.50
N ASN A 421 -21.49 -8.84 14.28
CA ASN A 421 -21.05 -9.96 15.13
C ASN A 421 -19.63 -10.44 14.81
N TYR A 422 -19.21 -10.34 13.55
CA TYR A 422 -17.94 -10.87 13.03
C TYR A 422 -17.17 -9.80 12.24
N PRO A 423 -16.71 -8.70 12.89
CA PRO A 423 -16.05 -7.59 12.19
C PRO A 423 -14.70 -7.96 11.55
N LYS A 424 -14.10 -9.09 11.96
CA LYS A 424 -12.86 -9.63 11.41
C LYS A 424 -13.07 -10.53 10.19
N ALA A 425 -14.29 -11.02 9.96
CA ALA A 425 -14.58 -11.85 8.81
C ALA A 425 -14.72 -10.98 7.55
N ASP A 426 -14.16 -11.45 6.44
CA ASP A 426 -14.26 -10.77 5.15
C ASP A 426 -15.64 -11.05 4.52
N LEU A 427 -16.56 -10.10 4.66
CA LEU A 427 -17.90 -10.19 4.08
C LEU A 427 -17.92 -9.55 2.68
N LEU A 428 -18.10 -10.37 1.65
CA LEU A 428 -18.13 -9.97 0.25
C LEU A 428 -19.54 -10.18 -0.32
N VAL A 429 -20.16 -9.14 -0.86
CA VAL A 429 -21.48 -9.23 -1.48
C VAL A 429 -21.31 -9.26 -3.00
N LEU A 430 -21.92 -10.23 -3.67
CA LEU A 430 -21.91 -10.40 -5.12
C LEU A 430 -23.33 -10.33 -5.68
N LEU A 431 -23.63 -9.28 -6.44
CA LEU A 431 -24.93 -9.04 -7.07
C LEU A 431 -24.82 -9.20 -8.59
N LEU A 432 -25.60 -10.12 -9.18
CA LEU A 432 -25.53 -10.47 -10.59
C LEU A 432 -26.89 -10.40 -11.25
N ASP A 433 -26.95 -9.76 -12.42
CA ASP A 433 -28.17 -9.62 -13.23
C ASP A 433 -29.32 -8.98 -12.42
N GLU A 434 -28.97 -8.08 -11.50
CA GLU A 434 -29.89 -7.32 -10.66
C GLU A 434 -30.04 -5.88 -11.18
N ARG A 435 -31.10 -5.20 -10.76
CA ARG A 435 -31.38 -3.83 -11.22
C ARG A 435 -30.42 -2.81 -10.61
N PRO A 436 -29.98 -1.77 -11.36
CA PRO A 436 -29.09 -0.74 -10.84
C PRO A 436 -29.58 -0.09 -9.54
N GLU A 437 -30.87 0.23 -9.45
CA GLU A 437 -31.47 0.83 -8.25
C GLU A 437 -31.46 -0.12 -7.03
N GLU A 438 -31.57 -1.42 -7.26
CA GLU A 438 -31.49 -2.44 -6.20
C GLU A 438 -30.05 -2.63 -5.72
N VAL A 439 -29.06 -2.48 -6.61
CA VAL A 439 -27.63 -2.48 -6.26
C VAL A 439 -27.29 -1.28 -5.38
N THR A 440 -27.67 -0.06 -5.79
CA THR A 440 -27.45 1.15 -4.98
C THR A 440 -28.12 1.06 -3.62
N ASP A 441 -29.39 0.63 -3.58
CA ASP A 441 -30.10 0.42 -2.31
C ASP A 441 -29.39 -0.64 -1.43
N PHE A 442 -28.75 -1.66 -2.03
CA PHE A 442 -27.94 -2.62 -1.27
C PHE A 442 -26.69 -1.96 -0.69
N GLU A 443 -25.89 -1.29 -1.53
CA GLU A 443 -24.67 -0.56 -1.16
C GLU A 443 -24.91 0.45 -0.03
N ASP A 444 -25.94 1.29 -0.15
CA ASP A 444 -26.28 2.29 0.86
C ASP A 444 -26.75 1.67 2.19
N THR A 445 -27.27 0.44 2.12
CA THR A 445 -27.80 -0.25 3.30
C THR A 445 -26.72 -1.02 4.05
N VAL A 446 -25.74 -1.61 3.36
CA VAL A 446 -24.73 -2.48 3.98
C VAL A 446 -23.35 -1.83 3.92
N ASP A 447 -22.72 -1.66 5.08
CA ASP A 447 -21.36 -1.13 5.18
C ASP A 447 -20.31 -2.24 4.93
N VAL A 448 -20.37 -2.83 3.74
CA VAL A 448 -19.46 -3.90 3.29
C VAL A 448 -19.17 -3.79 1.79
N PRO A 449 -18.05 -4.34 1.29
CA PRO A 449 -17.76 -4.39 -0.13
C PRO A 449 -18.86 -5.10 -0.95
N VAL A 450 -19.49 -4.36 -1.86
CA VAL A 450 -20.46 -4.87 -2.84
C VAL A 450 -19.81 -4.90 -4.22
N TYR A 451 -19.89 -6.07 -4.86
CA TYR A 451 -19.41 -6.34 -6.20
C TYR A 451 -20.60 -6.63 -7.09
N ALA A 452 -20.87 -5.76 -8.05
CA ALA A 452 -22.08 -5.84 -8.86
C ALA A 452 -21.82 -5.91 -10.36
N SER A 453 -22.68 -6.65 -11.05
CA SER A 453 -22.86 -6.61 -12.49
C SER A 453 -24.35 -6.62 -12.79
N THR A 454 -24.90 -5.46 -13.16
CA THR A 454 -26.34 -5.26 -13.41
C THR A 454 -26.82 -6.01 -14.65
N PHE A 455 -28.14 -6.12 -14.85
CA PHE A 455 -28.73 -6.80 -16.01
C PHE A 455 -28.39 -6.16 -17.37
N ASP A 456 -27.92 -4.91 -17.39
CA ASP A 456 -27.46 -4.23 -18.61
C ASP A 456 -26.12 -4.78 -19.14
N GLU A 457 -25.40 -5.55 -18.31
CA GLU A 457 -24.10 -6.11 -18.63
C GLU A 457 -24.22 -7.47 -19.35
N PRO A 458 -23.29 -7.82 -20.25
CA PRO A 458 -23.33 -9.11 -20.94
C PRO A 458 -23.05 -10.28 -19.98
N SER A 459 -23.60 -11.47 -20.26
CA SER A 459 -23.42 -12.66 -19.41
C SER A 459 -21.96 -13.05 -19.14
N ARG A 460 -21.05 -12.72 -20.05
CA ARG A 460 -19.60 -12.93 -19.87
C ARG A 460 -19.03 -12.08 -18.73
N ARG A 461 -19.56 -10.89 -18.50
CA ARG A 461 -19.18 -10.00 -17.40
C ARG A 461 -19.57 -10.60 -16.05
N HIS A 462 -20.77 -11.17 -15.92
CA HIS A 462 -21.20 -11.86 -14.69
C HIS A 462 -20.26 -13.01 -14.32
N ALA A 463 -19.89 -13.83 -15.32
CA ALA A 463 -18.93 -14.92 -15.14
C ALA A 463 -17.54 -14.42 -14.73
N GLN A 464 -17.01 -13.40 -15.43
CA GLN A 464 -15.70 -12.81 -15.10
C GLN A 464 -15.66 -12.22 -13.69
N LEU A 465 -16.70 -11.49 -13.28
CA LEU A 465 -16.81 -10.95 -11.91
C LEU A 465 -16.80 -12.07 -10.86
N SER A 466 -17.62 -13.09 -11.08
CA SER A 466 -17.78 -14.21 -10.14
C SER A 466 -16.51 -15.04 -10.02
N ASP A 467 -15.86 -15.35 -11.15
CA ASP A 467 -14.59 -16.09 -11.17
C ASP A 467 -13.50 -15.32 -10.42
N LEU A 468 -13.35 -14.01 -10.67
CA LEU A 468 -12.32 -13.21 -10.01
C LEU A 468 -12.59 -13.02 -8.51
N LEU A 469 -13.84 -12.79 -8.11
CA LEU A 469 -14.22 -12.68 -6.69
C LEU A 469 -13.98 -13.99 -5.95
N LEU A 470 -14.29 -15.14 -6.57
CA LEU A 470 -14.02 -16.45 -5.99
C LEU A 470 -12.51 -16.66 -5.79
N GLU A 471 -11.69 -16.32 -6.79
CA GLU A 471 -10.24 -16.42 -6.67
C GLU A 471 -9.70 -15.49 -5.58
N ARG A 472 -10.24 -14.26 -5.44
CA ARG A 472 -9.89 -13.37 -4.32
C ARG A 472 -10.22 -14.00 -2.96
N ALA A 473 -11.43 -14.56 -2.81
CA ALA A 473 -11.85 -15.23 -1.59
C ALA A 473 -10.96 -16.44 -1.26
N ARG A 474 -10.54 -17.20 -2.27
CA ARG A 474 -9.59 -18.32 -2.10
C ARG A 474 -8.24 -17.84 -1.60
N ARG A 475 -7.69 -16.73 -2.15
CA ARG A 475 -6.43 -16.16 -1.67
C ARG A 475 -6.52 -15.73 -0.20
N LEU A 476 -7.62 -15.10 0.21
CA LEU A 476 -7.87 -14.74 1.62
C LEU A 476 -7.91 -15.97 2.54
N VAL A 477 -8.61 -17.04 2.15
CA VAL A 477 -8.67 -18.28 2.95
C VAL A 477 -7.32 -18.96 3.05
N GLU A 478 -6.50 -18.94 1.99
CA GLU A 478 -5.13 -19.45 2.04
C GLU A 478 -4.25 -18.70 3.07
N GLN A 479 -4.61 -17.46 3.42
CA GLN A 479 -3.96 -16.66 4.47
C GLN A 479 -4.59 -16.84 5.86
N GLY A 480 -5.55 -17.77 6.00
CA GLY A 480 -6.20 -18.07 7.26
C GLY A 480 -7.41 -17.20 7.58
N HIS A 481 -7.92 -16.42 6.63
CA HIS A 481 -9.09 -15.58 6.86
C HIS A 481 -10.40 -16.39 6.78
N ASP A 482 -11.39 -15.98 7.58
CA ASP A 482 -12.77 -16.43 7.44
C ASP A 482 -13.52 -15.49 6.49
N VAL A 483 -13.88 -16.00 5.32
CA VAL A 483 -14.51 -15.26 4.23
C VAL A 483 -15.96 -15.70 4.07
N ILE A 484 -16.87 -14.74 3.92
CA ILE A 484 -18.29 -14.97 3.69
C ILE A 484 -18.68 -14.30 2.39
N ILE A 485 -19.15 -15.08 1.41
CA ILE A 485 -19.71 -14.54 0.16
C ILE A 485 -21.24 -14.61 0.22
N MET A 486 -21.90 -13.48 0.01
CA MET A 486 -23.35 -13.41 -0.21
C MET A 486 -23.63 -13.20 -1.68
N LEU A 487 -24.22 -14.21 -2.34
CA LEU A 487 -24.48 -14.21 -3.78
C LEU A 487 -25.98 -14.06 -4.07
N ASP A 488 -26.35 -13.01 -4.80
CA ASP A 488 -27.69 -12.83 -5.37
C ASP A 488 -27.60 -12.72 -6.90
N SER A 489 -27.83 -13.78 -7.69
CA SER A 489 -28.20 -15.14 -7.26
C SER A 489 -27.46 -16.25 -8.02
N LEU A 490 -27.47 -17.45 -7.45
CA LEU A 490 -26.89 -18.64 -8.06
C LEU A 490 -27.64 -19.06 -9.34
N THR A 491 -28.95 -18.82 -9.39
CA THR A 491 -29.78 -19.05 -10.58
C THR A 491 -29.35 -18.14 -11.74
N ARG A 492 -29.09 -16.86 -11.46
CA ARG A 492 -28.61 -15.90 -12.46
C ARG A 492 -27.19 -16.22 -12.93
N LEU A 493 -26.31 -16.63 -12.01
CA LEU A 493 -24.97 -17.13 -12.35
C LEU A 493 -25.05 -18.31 -13.33
N ALA A 494 -25.89 -19.32 -13.03
CA ALA A 494 -26.06 -20.49 -13.88
C ALA A 494 -26.61 -20.14 -15.27
N ARG A 495 -27.61 -19.23 -15.35
CA ARG A 495 -28.12 -18.70 -16.62
C ARG A 495 -27.02 -18.00 -17.44
N GLY A 496 -26.20 -17.19 -16.78
CA GLY A 496 -25.08 -16.49 -17.41
C GLY A 496 -24.05 -17.44 -18.03
N TYR A 497 -23.65 -18.49 -17.30
CA TYR A 497 -22.75 -19.52 -17.87
C TYR A 497 -23.40 -20.31 -19.00
N ASN A 498 -24.69 -20.63 -18.89
CA ASN A 498 -25.42 -21.33 -19.96
C ASN A 498 -25.45 -20.50 -21.26
N ALA A 499 -25.73 -19.20 -21.18
CA ALA A 499 -25.76 -18.30 -22.33
C ALA A 499 -24.39 -18.14 -23.02
N ASN A 500 -23.30 -18.30 -22.28
CA ASN A 500 -21.93 -18.22 -22.81
C ASN A 500 -21.47 -19.49 -23.52
N GLN A 501 -22.21 -20.61 -23.44
CA GLN A 501 -21.84 -21.85 -24.13
C GLN A 501 -22.24 -21.81 -25.61
N SER A 502 -21.28 -22.11 -26.49
CA SER A 502 -21.50 -22.22 -27.93
C SER A 502 -21.45 -23.68 -28.36
N GLY A 503 -22.59 -24.25 -28.73
CA GLY A 503 -22.72 -25.64 -29.18
C GLY A 503 -22.62 -26.68 -28.06
N GLY A 504 -23.29 -27.82 -28.25
CA GLY A 504 -23.34 -28.91 -27.26
C GLY A 504 -24.70 -29.60 -27.25
N ARG A 505 -24.79 -30.75 -26.56
CA ARG A 505 -26.09 -31.39 -26.30
C ARG A 505 -26.85 -30.58 -25.25
N THR A 506 -28.03 -30.09 -25.63
CA THR A 506 -28.98 -29.46 -24.71
C THR A 506 -29.72 -30.56 -23.93
N MET A 507 -29.72 -30.46 -22.61
CA MET A 507 -30.51 -31.29 -21.71
C MET A 507 -31.96 -30.76 -21.60
N SER A 508 -32.77 -31.47 -20.82
CA SER A 508 -34.12 -31.01 -20.47
C SER A 508 -34.09 -29.59 -19.90
N GLY A 509 -35.09 -28.76 -20.23
CA GLY A 509 -35.17 -27.38 -19.74
C GLY A 509 -34.24 -26.37 -20.42
N GLY A 510 -33.53 -26.72 -21.49
CA GLY A 510 -32.72 -25.76 -22.27
C GLY A 510 -31.30 -25.53 -21.72
N LEU A 511 -30.85 -26.36 -20.79
CA LEU A 511 -29.51 -26.28 -20.20
C LEU A 511 -28.49 -27.06 -21.05
N GLY A 512 -27.35 -26.45 -21.34
CA GLY A 512 -26.20 -27.17 -21.89
C GLY A 512 -25.68 -28.22 -20.91
N SER A 513 -25.15 -29.34 -21.42
CA SER A 513 -24.65 -30.44 -20.58
C SER A 513 -23.61 -30.02 -19.52
N ASN A 514 -22.85 -28.95 -19.79
CA ASN A 514 -21.78 -28.48 -18.91
C ASN A 514 -22.12 -27.12 -18.26
N ALA A 515 -23.35 -26.62 -18.44
CA ALA A 515 -23.74 -25.26 -18.01
C ALA A 515 -23.62 -25.05 -16.50
N LEU A 516 -23.84 -26.11 -15.72
CA LEU A 516 -23.84 -26.07 -14.26
C LEU A 516 -22.45 -26.36 -13.64
N GLU A 517 -21.46 -26.76 -14.43
CA GLU A 517 -20.15 -27.18 -13.90
C GLU A 517 -19.44 -26.05 -13.14
N LYS A 518 -19.37 -24.86 -13.76
CA LYS A 518 -18.71 -23.68 -13.20
C LYS A 518 -19.47 -23.13 -11.97
N PRO A 519 -20.78 -22.87 -12.06
CA PRO A 519 -21.60 -22.54 -10.89
C PRO A 519 -21.49 -23.55 -9.73
N ARG A 520 -21.45 -24.85 -10.02
CA ARG A 520 -21.29 -25.90 -9.00
C ARG A 520 -19.91 -25.86 -8.35
N LYS A 521 -18.85 -25.62 -9.13
CA LYS A 521 -17.50 -25.38 -8.60
C LYS A 521 -17.43 -24.12 -7.73
N PHE A 522 -18.15 -23.05 -8.11
CA PHE A 522 -18.26 -21.84 -7.31
C PHE A 522 -18.92 -22.13 -5.96
N PHE A 523 -20.13 -22.68 -5.96
CA PHE A 523 -20.87 -22.95 -4.71
C PHE A 523 -20.21 -24.03 -3.85
N GLY A 524 -19.65 -25.07 -4.49
CA GLY A 524 -18.89 -26.15 -3.85
C GLY A 524 -17.50 -25.75 -3.33
N ALA A 525 -17.05 -24.51 -3.60
CA ALA A 525 -15.81 -24.02 -3.01
C ALA A 525 -15.94 -23.82 -1.50
N ALA A 526 -17.13 -23.46 -1.00
CA ALA A 526 -17.35 -23.20 0.42
C ALA A 526 -17.10 -24.43 1.31
N ARG A 527 -16.23 -24.23 2.31
CA ARG A 527 -15.72 -25.22 3.25
C ARG A 527 -15.00 -24.54 4.43
N LYS A 528 -15.01 -25.19 5.60
CA LYS A 528 -14.02 -24.91 6.66
C LYS A 528 -12.74 -25.65 6.30
N VAL A 529 -11.58 -25.09 6.65
CA VAL A 529 -10.28 -25.74 6.43
C VAL A 529 -9.55 -25.94 7.75
N GLU A 530 -8.76 -27.01 7.83
CA GLU A 530 -8.00 -27.38 9.04
C GLU A 530 -6.84 -26.42 9.32
N GLU A 531 -6.17 -25.94 8.28
CA GLU A 531 -4.99 -25.08 8.38
C GLU A 531 -5.28 -23.65 8.87
N GLY A 532 -6.56 -23.29 9.00
CA GLY A 532 -7.01 -21.95 9.39
C GLY A 532 -7.79 -21.25 8.28
N GLY A 533 -8.81 -20.48 8.67
CA GLY A 533 -9.74 -19.80 7.76
C GLY A 533 -10.94 -20.65 7.34
N SER A 534 -11.84 -20.05 6.57
CA SER A 534 -13.04 -20.71 6.04
C SER A 534 -13.61 -19.93 4.86
N LEU A 535 -14.27 -20.63 3.94
CA LEU A 535 -15.09 -20.01 2.91
C LEU A 535 -16.55 -20.39 3.14
N THR A 536 -17.36 -19.42 3.55
CA THR A 536 -18.82 -19.55 3.66
C THR A 536 -19.47 -18.94 2.42
N ILE A 537 -20.41 -19.62 1.79
CA ILE A 537 -21.19 -19.06 0.67
C ILE A 537 -22.67 -19.16 1.01
N ILE A 538 -23.34 -18.01 1.00
CA ILE A 538 -24.78 -17.85 1.18
C ILE A 538 -25.33 -17.37 -0.16
N ALA A 539 -26.02 -18.24 -0.88
CA ALA A 539 -26.48 -17.94 -2.23
C ALA A 539 -28.00 -18.05 -2.34
N THR A 540 -28.64 -17.10 -3.00
CA THR A 540 -30.06 -17.20 -3.32
C THR A 540 -30.27 -18.12 -4.53
N CYS A 541 -31.37 -18.87 -4.51
CA CYS A 541 -31.84 -19.66 -5.63
C CYS A 541 -33.33 -19.39 -5.83
N LEU A 542 -33.69 -19.05 -7.07
CA LEU A 542 -35.06 -18.75 -7.43
C LEU A 542 -35.85 -20.04 -7.70
N ILE A 543 -37.04 -20.14 -7.12
CA ILE A 543 -38.02 -21.20 -7.38
C ILE A 543 -39.36 -20.58 -7.82
N GLU A 544 -40.28 -21.41 -8.31
CA GLU A 544 -41.63 -20.97 -8.70
C GLU A 544 -41.61 -19.83 -9.76
N THR A 545 -40.60 -19.85 -10.63
CA THR A 545 -40.44 -18.88 -11.73
C THR A 545 -41.16 -19.30 -13.01
N GLU A 546 -41.90 -20.41 -12.96
CA GLU A 546 -42.50 -21.07 -14.13
C GLU A 546 -41.47 -21.51 -15.19
N SER A 547 -40.19 -21.56 -14.82
CA SER A 547 -39.09 -21.96 -15.70
C SER A 547 -38.55 -23.32 -15.30
N ARG A 548 -38.73 -24.32 -16.16
CA ARG A 548 -38.14 -25.66 -16.00
C ARG A 548 -36.60 -25.63 -15.88
N MET A 549 -35.96 -24.62 -16.48
CA MET A 549 -34.52 -24.38 -16.32
C MET A 549 -34.16 -24.12 -14.86
N ASP A 550 -34.92 -23.24 -14.20
CA ASP A 550 -34.65 -22.85 -12.81
C ASP A 550 -34.93 -24.00 -11.84
N GLU A 551 -35.95 -24.82 -12.13
CA GLU A 551 -36.24 -26.05 -11.36
C GLU A 551 -35.05 -27.02 -11.40
N ILE A 552 -34.48 -27.27 -12.59
CA ILE A 552 -33.30 -28.15 -12.74
C ILE A 552 -32.07 -27.54 -12.05
N ILE A 553 -31.88 -26.23 -12.18
CA ILE A 553 -30.82 -25.49 -11.49
C ILE A 553 -30.93 -25.68 -9.97
N PHE A 554 -32.13 -25.50 -9.42
CA PHE A 554 -32.39 -25.64 -7.99
C PHE A 554 -32.07 -27.06 -7.51
N GLU A 555 -32.57 -28.09 -8.20
CA GLU A 555 -32.33 -29.49 -7.80
C GLU A 555 -30.83 -29.86 -7.82
N GLU A 556 -30.04 -29.36 -8.78
CA GLU A 556 -28.59 -29.58 -8.83
C GLU A 556 -27.88 -28.95 -7.60
N PHE A 557 -28.25 -27.71 -7.25
CA PHE A 557 -27.59 -27.02 -6.13
C PHE A 557 -28.06 -27.48 -4.77
N LYS A 558 -29.31 -27.92 -4.65
CA LYS A 558 -29.85 -28.54 -3.44
C LYS A 558 -28.97 -29.68 -2.96
N GLY A 559 -28.55 -30.57 -3.86
CA GLY A 559 -27.63 -31.68 -3.54
C GLY A 559 -26.20 -31.23 -3.20
N THR A 560 -25.80 -30.03 -3.61
CA THR A 560 -24.47 -29.46 -3.34
C THR A 560 -24.42 -28.73 -1.99
N GLY A 561 -25.52 -28.08 -1.61
CA GLY A 561 -25.67 -27.34 -0.36
C GLY A 561 -25.72 -28.22 0.87
N ASN A 562 -25.54 -27.61 2.04
CA ASN A 562 -25.72 -28.28 3.34
C ASN A 562 -26.54 -27.46 4.33
N MET A 563 -27.12 -26.34 3.90
CA MET A 563 -28.10 -25.54 4.63
C MET A 563 -29.11 -24.96 3.64
N GLU A 564 -30.39 -25.01 3.98
CA GLU A 564 -31.50 -24.51 3.16
C GLU A 564 -32.39 -23.61 4.02
N ILE A 565 -32.58 -22.36 3.58
CA ILE A 565 -33.57 -21.42 4.09
C ILE A 565 -34.63 -21.27 3.00
N ARG A 566 -35.83 -21.78 3.23
CA ARG A 566 -36.90 -21.71 2.25
C ARG A 566 -37.88 -20.59 2.59
N LEU A 567 -38.03 -19.64 1.66
CA LEU A 567 -39.06 -18.61 1.75
C LEU A 567 -40.35 -19.12 1.12
N ASP A 568 -41.45 -18.95 1.84
CA ASP A 568 -42.76 -19.48 1.51
C ASP A 568 -43.65 -18.39 0.90
N ARG A 569 -44.30 -18.73 -0.22
CA ARG A 569 -45.17 -17.82 -0.94
C ARG A 569 -46.46 -17.51 -0.17
N GLU A 570 -47.05 -18.50 0.50
CA GLU A 570 -48.28 -18.32 1.28
C GLU A 570 -48.03 -17.34 2.44
N LEU A 571 -46.90 -17.48 3.14
CA LEU A 571 -46.47 -16.53 4.17
C LEU A 571 -46.36 -15.09 3.63
N SER A 572 -45.69 -14.92 2.47
CA SER A 572 -45.52 -13.61 1.84
C SER A 572 -46.86 -13.00 1.38
N GLU A 573 -47.75 -13.80 0.77
CA GLU A 573 -49.08 -13.36 0.34
C GLU A 573 -49.98 -12.96 1.52
N ARG A 574 -49.81 -13.61 2.68
CA ARG A 574 -50.43 -13.23 3.96
C ARG A 574 -49.74 -12.07 4.68
N ARG A 575 -48.65 -11.52 4.12
CA ARG A 575 -47.81 -10.46 4.71
C ARG A 575 -47.20 -10.82 6.06
N ILE A 576 -46.87 -12.08 6.26
CA ILE A 576 -46.18 -12.56 7.46
C ILE A 576 -44.69 -12.61 7.14
N TYR A 577 -43.91 -11.73 7.77
CA TYR A 577 -42.45 -11.63 7.57
C TYR A 577 -41.68 -11.88 8.87
N PRO A 578 -40.48 -12.50 8.79
CA PRO A 578 -39.84 -13.04 7.59
C PRO A 578 -40.60 -14.26 7.03
N ALA A 579 -40.75 -14.37 5.71
CA ALA A 579 -41.56 -15.41 5.10
C ALA A 579 -40.84 -16.79 5.10
N ILE A 580 -40.24 -17.21 6.21
CA ILE A 580 -39.42 -18.43 6.31
C ILE A 580 -40.31 -19.62 6.67
N SER A 581 -40.24 -20.67 5.85
CA SER A 581 -40.86 -21.96 6.11
C SER A 581 -40.06 -22.73 7.16
N ILE A 582 -40.57 -22.80 8.39
CA ILE A 582 -39.97 -23.61 9.46
C ILE A 582 -39.79 -25.09 9.08
N PRO A 583 -40.79 -25.79 8.51
CA PRO A 583 -40.67 -27.22 8.25
C PRO A 583 -39.74 -27.55 7.06
N GLN A 584 -39.58 -26.63 6.11
CA GLN A 584 -38.77 -26.85 4.91
C GLN A 584 -37.35 -26.27 5.03
N SER A 585 -37.04 -25.58 6.12
CA SER A 585 -35.72 -25.00 6.36
C SER A 585 -34.91 -25.86 7.34
N GLY A 586 -33.63 -26.03 7.08
CA GLY A 586 -32.75 -26.81 7.95
C GLY A 586 -31.28 -26.73 7.57
N THR A 587 -30.44 -27.13 8.53
CA THR A 587 -29.00 -27.30 8.33
C THR A 587 -28.66 -28.77 8.52
N ARG A 588 -27.86 -29.35 7.63
CA ARG A 588 -27.37 -30.72 7.76
C ARG A 588 -26.29 -30.78 8.84
N ASN A 589 -26.38 -31.79 9.72
CA ASN A 589 -25.50 -31.95 10.88
C ASN A 589 -25.54 -30.72 11.81
N ASP A 590 -26.73 -30.16 12.03
CA ASP A 590 -26.95 -29.01 12.93
C ASP A 590 -26.59 -29.32 14.40
N ASP A 591 -26.60 -30.60 14.77
CA ASP A 591 -26.12 -31.11 16.06
C ASP A 591 -24.69 -30.69 16.41
N ARG A 592 -23.85 -30.39 15.41
CA ARG A 592 -22.46 -29.94 15.58
C ARG A 592 -22.31 -28.44 15.81
N LEU A 593 -23.35 -27.66 15.52
CA LEU A 593 -23.32 -26.19 15.60
C LEU A 593 -23.99 -25.68 16.88
N TYR A 594 -24.84 -26.50 17.50
CA TYR A 594 -25.47 -26.19 18.77
C TYR A 594 -24.67 -26.71 19.95
N HIS A 595 -24.75 -26.03 21.08
CA HIS A 595 -24.38 -26.66 22.34
C HIS A 595 -25.33 -27.84 22.64
N PRO A 596 -24.88 -28.96 23.22
CA PRO A 596 -25.75 -30.12 23.48
C PRO A 596 -27.04 -29.79 24.24
N ASP A 597 -26.96 -28.92 25.26
CA ASP A 597 -28.13 -28.47 26.02
C ASP A 597 -29.07 -27.58 25.20
N GLU A 598 -28.51 -26.74 24.33
CA GLU A 598 -29.26 -25.88 23.43
C GLU A 598 -30.04 -26.71 22.41
N LEU A 599 -29.37 -27.71 21.80
CA LEU A 599 -29.96 -28.60 20.81
C LEU A 599 -31.23 -29.28 21.34
N LEU A 600 -31.19 -29.80 22.58
CA LEU A 600 -32.36 -30.45 23.19
C LEU A 600 -33.57 -29.51 23.25
N ARG A 601 -33.34 -28.23 23.59
CA ARG A 601 -34.39 -27.20 23.66
C ARG A 601 -34.86 -26.78 22.28
N VAL A 602 -33.94 -26.57 21.33
CA VAL A 602 -34.28 -26.27 19.93
C VAL A 602 -35.16 -27.37 19.34
N LEU A 603 -34.83 -28.64 19.58
CA LEU A 603 -35.64 -29.78 19.12
C LEU A 603 -37.03 -29.83 19.78
N GLN A 604 -37.17 -29.39 21.03
CA GLN A 604 -38.49 -29.24 21.66
C GLN A 604 -39.32 -28.15 20.97
N VAL A 605 -38.73 -26.97 20.76
CA VAL A 605 -39.34 -25.84 20.05
C VAL A 605 -39.77 -26.28 18.64
N ARG A 606 -38.90 -26.93 17.87
CA ARG A 606 -39.21 -27.42 16.52
C ARG A 606 -40.36 -28.43 16.51
N ARG A 607 -40.39 -29.38 17.46
CA ARG A 607 -41.48 -30.37 17.58
C ARG A 607 -42.81 -29.71 17.90
N GLN A 608 -42.82 -28.72 18.79
CA GLN A 608 -44.02 -27.96 19.12
C GLN A 608 -44.55 -27.19 17.90
N LEU A 609 -43.67 -26.47 17.18
CA LEU A 609 -44.05 -25.71 15.98
C LEU A 609 -44.55 -26.62 14.85
N ALA A 610 -44.01 -27.83 14.73
CA ALA A 610 -44.44 -28.80 13.71
C ALA A 610 -45.87 -29.34 13.91
N THR A 611 -46.47 -29.13 15.09
CA THR A 611 -47.89 -29.49 15.32
C THR A 611 -48.87 -28.47 14.77
N LEU A 612 -48.39 -27.29 14.37
CA LEU A 612 -49.20 -26.19 13.86
C LEU A 612 -49.10 -26.11 12.32
N PRO A 613 -50.12 -25.57 11.65
CA PRO A 613 -50.01 -25.15 10.25
C PRO A 613 -48.82 -24.18 10.06
N GLY A 614 -48.15 -24.24 8.90
CA GLY A 614 -46.89 -23.52 8.67
C GLY A 614 -46.94 -22.02 9.00
N TRP A 615 -48.02 -21.34 8.61
CA TRP A 615 -48.19 -19.91 8.90
C TRP A 615 -48.49 -19.60 10.37
N GLU A 616 -49.25 -20.47 11.06
CA GLU A 616 -49.52 -20.33 12.50
C GLU A 616 -48.28 -20.60 13.35
N GLY A 617 -47.47 -21.59 12.93
CA GLY A 617 -46.20 -21.92 13.57
C GLY A 617 -45.26 -20.72 13.59
N LEU A 618 -45.04 -20.09 12.43
CA LEU A 618 -44.18 -18.91 12.36
C LEU A 618 -44.74 -17.75 13.19
N GLN A 619 -46.05 -17.46 13.11
CA GLN A 619 -46.65 -16.39 13.92
C GLN A 619 -46.49 -16.64 15.42
N THR A 620 -46.65 -17.89 15.86
CA THR A 620 -46.45 -18.29 17.25
C THR A 620 -45.01 -18.04 17.68
N LEU A 621 -44.04 -18.42 16.84
CA LEU A 621 -42.63 -18.15 17.12
C LEU A 621 -42.33 -16.64 17.17
N LEU A 622 -42.83 -15.86 16.22
CA LEU A 622 -42.64 -14.40 16.18
C LEU A 622 -43.22 -13.71 17.40
N LYS A 623 -44.41 -14.12 17.87
CA LYS A 623 -45.00 -13.61 19.11
C LYS A 623 -44.11 -13.92 20.31
N ASN A 624 -43.54 -15.12 20.40
CA ASN A 624 -42.62 -15.46 21.49
C ASN A 624 -41.31 -14.65 21.41
N ILE A 625 -40.79 -14.41 20.20
CA ILE A 625 -39.63 -13.54 19.95
C ILE A 625 -39.91 -12.10 20.41
N GLU A 626 -41.08 -11.55 20.12
CA GLU A 626 -41.46 -10.20 20.54
C GLU A 626 -41.51 -10.03 22.07
N HIS A 627 -41.90 -11.08 22.80
CA HIS A 627 -42.04 -11.06 24.26
C HIS A 627 -40.76 -11.49 25.00
N THR A 628 -39.65 -11.69 24.29
CA THR A 628 -38.36 -12.12 24.87
C THR A 628 -37.21 -11.28 24.34
N GLN A 629 -36.20 -11.08 25.17
CA GLN A 629 -35.04 -10.27 24.84
C GLN A 629 -34.12 -10.96 23.83
N ASN A 630 -33.97 -12.28 23.94
CA ASN A 630 -33.08 -13.06 23.10
C ASN A 630 -33.52 -14.53 22.93
N ASN A 631 -32.85 -15.26 22.05
CA ASN A 631 -33.16 -16.67 21.80
C ASN A 631 -32.92 -17.57 23.02
N LEU A 632 -31.92 -17.27 23.84
CA LEU A 632 -31.67 -18.03 25.08
C LEU A 632 -32.88 -17.99 26.02
N GLU A 633 -33.52 -16.83 26.18
CA GLU A 633 -34.72 -16.69 27.00
C GLU A 633 -35.88 -17.55 26.48
N ILE A 634 -36.07 -17.63 25.15
CA ILE A 634 -37.08 -18.53 24.55
C ILE A 634 -36.77 -19.98 24.89
N LEU A 635 -35.51 -20.40 24.73
CA LEU A 635 -35.12 -21.79 24.96
C LEU A 635 -35.26 -22.21 26.43
N LEU A 636 -35.08 -21.28 27.36
CA LEU A 636 -35.25 -21.52 28.80
C LEU A 636 -36.72 -21.53 29.23
N LYS A 637 -37.54 -20.59 28.73
CA LYS A 637 -38.98 -20.50 29.07
C LYS A 637 -39.83 -21.53 28.33
N GLY A 638 -39.40 -21.97 27.15
CA GLY A 638 -40.22 -22.73 26.21
C GLY A 638 -41.19 -21.82 25.44
N LEU A 639 -41.83 -22.37 24.40
CA LEU A 639 -42.85 -21.64 23.65
C LEU A 639 -44.16 -21.56 24.41
N THR A 640 -44.73 -20.37 24.47
CA THR A 640 -46.13 -20.18 24.84
C THR A 640 -46.98 -20.31 23.59
N ILE A 641 -47.72 -21.42 23.48
CA ILE A 641 -48.71 -21.62 22.42
C ILE A 641 -50.06 -21.15 22.99
N SER A 642 -50.64 -20.10 22.40
CA SER A 642 -52.01 -19.71 22.75
C SER A 642 -52.97 -20.76 22.20
N THR A 643 -53.35 -21.74 23.01
CA THR A 643 -54.51 -22.58 22.73
C THR A 643 -55.75 -21.69 22.73
N ARG A 644 -56.45 -21.64 21.60
CA ARG A 644 -57.80 -21.06 21.53
C ARG A 644 -58.81 -21.94 22.26
#